data_AF-A0AAD9GBJ1-F1
#
_entry.id   AF-A0AAD9GBJ1-F1
#
_cell.length_a   1.000
_cell.length_b   1.000
_cell.length_c   1.000
_cell.angle_alpha   90.00
_cell.angle_beta   90.00
_cell.angle_gamma   90.00
#
_symmetry.space_group_name_H-M   'P 1'
#
loop_
_entity.id
_entity.type
_entity.pdbx_description
1 polymer ?
#
loop_
_entity_poly.entity_id
_entity_poly.type
_entity_poly.pdbx_seq_one_letter_code
_entity_poly.pdbx_strand_id
1 'polypeptide(L)'
;MEERTSSFVELKNDTPKSKGSARPSDNHRMSRSRQSASMSQSQSHARSRVLSHSAKPYTDDDANDVILRANAPPNYTGGFKDIMKQIKAKKYYTEQFQRIQQQTCMGRSLFFSNVFPTFYEDNYLSIAQESSVFRVRACFFIGFVGLTALYVNEWKSDKWDKSESNGRTEEDKTTIMALTFGVMLPSLLLGILATFTSIGRKYLENVTATVFVIVAAMMIAKKPVEKVKGPIIPLLILLIPIFGITRMRYIKSCCIGWSIFFSYLIVMMSVRKSLPSPETFDSITDISYQSINYGITAIGGMVSQYRQELLRRRNFCLQLPFSGTMDADAVAEIKTDKFSKKTLMHRWSLKFRHPEVEECFYRYWYLIDPFPYENPNSGSLHQGVFRTIRFAIWTLLLNQLVLLLQDIKFLKVKKDALVDDSDLTYALVLRFGVTVPLYFSAALFMYFLGKAFYARWVKEAEEAKNAALTRDSTVAVGVKQPNPDFESKSDVVTEGEDTARMKLVVEAAQIKYATKDRVLDVLINKGGYVRSTQVFSSVVIACHVCCMGILLLAVSTGKKIDEYERVNNNSPGQPKPVYYMGFLNAVLFAHRSGFRVRFIYATYTTFVVALGIIIAASSMSPAYYQQYAGYVSVIFLMGMMISHEEESLRRTFFVLKSIRTLEFEEWFSVVLRIQGWVKERFRKKLHEVRSKGSKEMDSIRNAEPTAPLINTSAQMAFASKMGMYSQMANIIIAIADVITSSL
;
A
#
# COMPACT_ATOMS: atom_id res chain seq x y z
N MET A 1 43.91 15.38 8.66
CA MET A 1 43.49 15.70 10.03
C MET A 1 43.36 17.20 10.12
N GLU A 2 42.14 17.71 10.13
CA GLU A 2 41.80 19.05 10.61
C GLU A 2 40.28 19.01 10.87
N GLU A 3 39.92 19.24 12.12
CA GLU A 3 38.55 19.15 12.64
C GLU A 3 37.68 20.27 12.08
N ARG A 4 36.49 19.92 11.57
CA ARG A 4 35.35 20.83 11.51
C ARG A 4 34.22 20.26 12.35
N THR A 5 34.19 20.72 13.59
CA THR A 5 33.11 20.57 14.55
C THR A 5 31.88 21.31 14.04
N SER A 6 30.92 20.61 13.45
CA SER A 6 29.52 21.06 13.42
C SER A 6 28.83 20.44 14.63
N SER A 7 28.52 21.26 15.63
CA SER A 7 27.75 20.87 16.80
C SER A 7 26.38 20.32 16.39
N PHE A 8 26.20 19.01 16.55
CA PHE A 8 24.96 18.31 16.29
C PHE A 8 24.09 18.33 17.56
N VAL A 9 22.82 18.69 17.40
CA VAL A 9 21.83 18.72 18.48
C VAL A 9 21.43 17.28 18.80
N GLU A 10 21.76 16.86 20.01
CA GLU A 10 21.30 15.63 20.63
C GLU A 10 19.75 15.64 20.68
N LEU A 11 19.11 14.64 20.06
CA LEU A 11 17.65 14.46 20.08
C LEU A 11 17.22 14.03 21.50
N LYS A 12 17.03 15.02 22.37
CA LYS A 12 16.50 14.82 23.72
C LYS A 12 14.97 14.72 23.65
N ASN A 13 14.44 13.59 24.12
CA ASN A 13 13.02 13.30 24.21
C ASN A 13 12.42 13.92 25.47
N ASP A 14 11.55 14.92 25.32
CA ASP A 14 10.71 15.39 26.41
C ASP A 14 9.30 14.77 26.32
N THR A 15 9.04 13.81 27.21
CA THR A 15 7.69 13.34 27.53
C THR A 15 6.99 14.39 28.40
N PRO A 16 5.70 14.73 28.14
CA PRO A 16 4.98 15.66 29.00
C PRO A 16 4.61 14.95 30.31
N LYS A 17 5.26 15.36 31.41
CA LYS A 17 4.81 15.03 32.77
C LYS A 17 3.55 15.84 33.09
N SER A 18 2.48 15.11 33.40
CA SER A 18 1.25 15.64 33.99
C SER A 18 1.53 16.37 35.30
N LYS A 19 0.99 17.58 35.47
CA LYS A 19 0.62 18.10 36.80
C LYS A 19 -0.63 18.97 36.71
N GLY A 20 -1.69 18.51 37.34
CA GLY A 20 -2.79 19.34 37.82
C GLY A 20 -3.02 19.00 39.29
N SER A 21 -2.59 19.88 40.19
CA SER A 21 -3.16 20.02 41.54
C SER A 21 -2.81 21.41 42.07
N ALA A 22 -3.84 22.10 42.54
CA ALA A 22 -3.86 23.50 42.92
C ALA A 22 -3.42 23.73 44.38
N ARG A 23 -2.73 24.84 44.65
CA ARG A 23 -3.16 25.99 45.50
C ARG A 23 -1.97 26.89 45.90
N PRO A 24 -2.20 28.19 46.19
CA PRO A 24 -1.17 29.21 46.38
C PRO A 24 -0.96 29.61 47.85
N SER A 25 0.21 30.17 48.19
CA SER A 25 0.39 31.06 49.36
C SER A 25 1.72 31.85 49.32
N ASP A 26 1.59 33.14 49.02
CA ASP A 26 2.16 34.34 49.64
C ASP A 26 3.48 34.36 50.46
N ASN A 27 4.21 35.45 50.16
CA ASN A 27 4.87 36.42 51.06
C ASN A 27 6.39 36.41 51.38
N HIS A 28 7.03 37.46 50.85
CA HIS A 28 7.97 38.42 51.47
C HIS A 28 9.26 37.95 52.18
N ARG A 29 10.43 38.40 51.67
CA ARG A 29 11.19 39.54 52.25
C ARG A 29 12.40 39.97 51.39
N MET A 30 12.61 41.28 51.34
CA MET A 30 13.69 42.02 50.69
C MET A 30 14.93 42.18 51.59
N SER A 31 16.13 42.32 50.98
CA SER A 31 17.05 43.49 51.05
C SER A 31 18.48 43.08 50.64
N ARG A 32 19.00 43.51 49.47
CA ARG A 32 19.89 44.69 49.22
C ARG A 32 21.24 44.60 49.96
N SER A 33 22.44 44.80 49.36
CA SER A 33 22.80 45.70 48.26
C SER A 33 24.22 45.46 47.66
N ARG A 34 24.38 45.86 46.38
CA ARG A 34 25.54 46.48 45.66
C ARG A 34 26.80 45.63 45.39
N GLN A 35 27.46 45.67 44.23
CA GLN A 35 27.43 46.37 42.92
C GLN A 35 28.49 45.59 42.09
N SER A 36 28.41 45.23 40.80
CA SER A 36 28.27 45.94 39.51
C SER A 36 28.39 44.80 38.43
N ALA A 37 27.96 44.84 37.16
CA ALA A 37 27.72 45.88 36.19
C ALA A 37 26.61 45.44 35.20
N SER A 38 25.83 46.41 34.76
CA SER A 38 24.83 46.34 33.70
C SER A 38 25.48 46.40 32.30
N MET A 39 25.01 45.57 31.36
CA MET A 39 24.85 45.99 29.96
C MET A 39 23.66 45.26 29.34
N SER A 40 22.52 45.94 29.34
CA SER A 40 21.50 45.79 28.31
C SER A 40 22.05 46.38 27.01
N GLN A 41 22.22 45.57 25.97
CA GLN A 41 22.30 46.06 24.60
C GLN A 41 21.20 45.42 23.76
N SER A 42 20.07 46.13 23.77
CA SER A 42 19.28 46.35 22.57
C SER A 42 20.22 46.95 21.52
N GLN A 43 20.63 46.14 20.52
CA GLN A 43 21.16 46.63 19.26
C GLN A 43 20.57 45.82 18.11
N SER A 44 19.56 46.44 17.48
CA SER A 44 19.40 46.55 16.04
C SER A 44 20.25 45.62 15.14
N HIS A 45 19.62 44.59 14.59
CA HIS A 45 19.94 44.12 13.23
C HIS A 45 18.83 44.58 12.26
N ALA A 46 18.66 45.89 12.21
CA ALA A 46 18.03 46.58 11.09
C ALA A 46 19.15 47.12 10.18
N ARG A 47 19.49 46.34 9.14
CA ARG A 47 20.33 46.60 7.93
C ARG A 47 21.05 45.28 7.62
N SER A 48 20.68 44.48 6.63
CA SER A 48 20.41 44.80 5.22
C SER A 48 19.20 44.02 4.67
N ARG A 49 18.00 44.61 4.76
CA ARG A 49 16.96 44.26 3.79
C ARG A 49 17.33 44.92 2.47
N VAL A 50 18.12 44.21 1.66
CA VAL A 50 17.90 44.31 0.22
C VAL A 50 16.44 43.94 0.04
N LEU A 51 15.64 44.88 -0.47
CA LEU A 51 14.26 44.69 -0.90
C LEU A 51 14.25 43.60 -1.98
N SER A 52 14.31 42.37 -1.54
CA SER A 52 13.89 41.23 -2.33
C SER A 52 12.38 41.25 -2.27
N HIS A 53 11.73 41.28 -3.43
CA HIS A 53 10.43 40.65 -3.59
C HIS A 53 10.62 39.16 -3.26
N SER A 54 10.76 38.85 -1.98
CA SER A 54 10.89 37.50 -1.47
C SER A 54 9.49 36.99 -1.23
N ALA A 55 9.18 35.87 -1.85
CA ALA A 55 8.04 35.05 -1.46
C ALA A 55 8.01 34.95 0.07
N LYS A 56 6.81 35.01 0.66
CA LYS A 56 6.63 34.70 2.08
C LYS A 56 7.30 33.35 2.36
N PRO A 57 8.02 33.20 3.48
CA PRO A 57 8.51 31.89 3.88
C PRO A 57 7.32 30.92 3.88
N TYR A 58 7.45 29.75 3.26
CA TYR A 58 6.36 28.75 3.21
C TYR A 58 5.94 28.25 4.61
N THR A 59 6.76 28.57 5.61
CA THR A 59 6.60 28.32 7.04
C THR A 59 5.29 28.89 7.61
N ASP A 60 4.81 30.02 7.06
CA ASP A 60 3.62 30.75 7.54
C ASP A 60 2.30 30.36 6.85
N ASP A 61 2.34 29.58 5.76
CA ASP A 61 1.17 29.27 4.92
C ASP A 61 0.37 28.07 5.44
N ASP A 62 -0.97 28.00 5.31
CA ASP A 62 -1.75 26.83 5.76
C ASP A 62 -1.20 25.52 5.16
N ALA A 63 -1.21 24.42 5.92
CA ALA A 63 -0.64 23.15 5.45
C ALA A 63 -1.32 22.63 4.18
N ASN A 64 -2.60 22.93 3.98
CA ASN A 64 -3.30 22.57 2.74
C ASN A 64 -2.77 23.38 1.55
N ASP A 65 -2.55 24.69 1.72
CA ASP A 65 -2.00 25.56 0.68
C ASP A 65 -0.58 25.15 0.31
N VAL A 66 0.24 24.76 1.29
CA VAL A 66 1.58 24.20 1.07
C VAL A 66 1.50 22.95 0.20
N ILE A 67 0.61 22.01 0.53
CA ILE A 67 0.45 20.76 -0.24
C ILE A 67 -0.06 21.05 -1.66
N LEU A 68 -1.01 21.97 -1.83
CA LEU A 68 -1.57 22.33 -3.14
C LEU A 68 -0.53 23.05 -4.00
N ARG A 69 0.24 23.98 -3.43
CA ARG A 69 1.32 24.69 -4.13
C ARG A 69 2.38 23.72 -4.65
N ALA A 70 2.81 22.76 -3.81
CA ALA A 70 3.79 21.75 -4.19
C ALA A 70 3.33 20.84 -5.36
N ASN A 71 2.02 20.70 -5.55
CA ASN A 71 1.43 19.87 -6.59
C ASN A 71 0.70 20.69 -7.67
N ALA A 72 0.96 21.99 -7.77
CA ALA A 72 0.32 22.84 -8.76
C ALA A 72 0.62 22.34 -10.19
N PRO A 73 -0.31 22.47 -11.15
CA PRO A 73 -0.07 22.06 -12.53
C PRO A 73 1.18 22.76 -13.10
N PRO A 74 2.05 22.06 -13.85
CA PRO A 74 3.22 22.67 -14.45
C PRO A 74 2.79 23.77 -15.42
N ASN A 75 3.28 25.00 -15.20
CA ASN A 75 2.96 26.13 -16.06
C ASN A 75 3.96 26.19 -17.23
N TYR A 76 3.50 25.83 -18.44
CA TYR A 76 4.30 25.82 -19.67
C TYR A 76 4.16 27.10 -20.50
N THR A 77 3.84 28.24 -19.88
CA THR A 77 3.63 29.53 -20.56
C THR A 77 4.93 30.20 -21.05
N GLY A 78 6.00 29.45 -21.31
CA GLY A 78 7.30 29.98 -21.74
C GLY A 78 7.74 29.44 -23.10
N GLY A 79 8.72 30.08 -23.73
CA GLY A 79 9.32 29.59 -24.97
C GLY A 79 10.03 28.24 -24.80
N PHE A 80 10.46 27.60 -25.89
CA PHE A 80 11.13 26.28 -25.87
C PHE A 80 12.29 26.18 -24.85
N LYS A 81 13.01 27.29 -24.63
CA LYS A 81 14.10 27.39 -23.67
C LYS A 81 13.65 27.24 -22.22
N ASP A 82 12.49 27.78 -21.86
CA ASP A 82 11.93 27.70 -20.51
C ASP A 82 11.39 26.30 -20.23
N ILE A 83 10.73 25.70 -21.22
CA ILE A 83 10.30 24.29 -21.16
C ILE A 83 11.51 23.37 -20.95
N MET A 84 12.59 23.57 -21.72
CA MET A 84 13.82 22.79 -21.58
C MET A 84 14.49 23.01 -20.21
N LYS A 85 14.41 24.23 -19.65
CA LYS A 85 14.91 24.53 -18.31
C LYS A 85 14.11 23.80 -17.24
N GLN A 86 12.79 23.75 -17.36
CA GLN A 86 11.91 22.99 -16.45
C GLN A 86 12.19 21.48 -16.52
N ILE A 87 12.39 20.91 -17.72
CA ILE A 87 12.75 19.48 -17.88
C ILE A 87 14.09 19.18 -17.20
N LYS A 88 15.10 20.04 -17.38
CA LYS A 88 16.41 19.90 -16.72
C LYS A 88 16.30 20.02 -15.20
N ALA A 89 15.56 20.99 -14.69
CA ALA A 89 15.31 21.15 -13.26
C ALA A 89 14.62 19.91 -12.67
N LYS A 90 13.63 19.35 -13.36
CA LYS A 90 12.93 18.12 -12.97
C LYS A 90 13.85 16.89 -12.94
N LYS A 91 14.72 16.74 -13.94
CA LYS A 91 15.72 15.65 -13.94
C LYS A 91 16.66 15.78 -12.75
N TYR A 92 17.17 17.00 -12.51
CA TYR A 92 18.05 17.28 -11.39
C TYR A 92 17.37 17.05 -10.03
N TYR A 93 16.10 17.47 -9.88
CA TYR A 93 15.26 17.16 -8.73
C TYR A 93 15.23 15.67 -8.46
N THR A 94 14.90 14.87 -9.47
CA THR A 94 14.81 13.41 -9.35
C THR A 94 16.15 12.80 -8.92
N GLU A 95 17.25 13.30 -9.46
CA GLU A 95 18.61 12.86 -9.10
C GLU A 95 18.98 13.24 -7.66
N GLN A 96 18.61 14.42 -7.16
CA GLN A 96 18.88 14.80 -5.77
C GLN A 96 18.08 13.95 -4.78
N PHE A 97 16.80 13.67 -5.05
CA PHE A 97 16.04 12.69 -4.25
C PHE A 97 16.63 11.29 -4.33
N GLN A 98 17.10 10.91 -5.54
CA GLN A 98 18.04 9.82 -5.82
C GLN A 98 19.10 9.68 -4.73
N ARG A 99 19.88 10.75 -4.59
CA ARG A 99 21.04 10.83 -3.71
C ARG A 99 20.68 10.80 -2.22
N ILE A 100 19.61 11.49 -1.79
CA ILE A 100 19.14 11.42 -0.40
C ILE A 100 18.83 9.97 -0.01
N GLN A 101 18.14 9.23 -0.89
CA GLN A 101 17.85 7.82 -0.63
C GLN A 101 19.13 6.97 -0.62
N GLN A 102 20.10 7.27 -1.49
CA GLN A 102 21.39 6.58 -1.51
C GLN A 102 22.23 6.80 -0.25
N GLN A 103 22.11 7.92 0.45
CA GLN A 103 22.83 8.16 1.71
C GLN A 103 22.55 7.10 2.77
N THR A 104 21.37 6.48 2.72
CA THR A 104 21.00 5.39 3.63
C THR A 104 21.58 4.02 3.23
N CYS A 105 22.20 3.92 2.05
CA CYS A 105 22.75 2.71 1.45
C CYS A 105 21.77 1.52 1.50
N MET A 106 20.48 1.76 1.25
CA MET A 106 19.45 0.73 1.36
C MET A 106 19.69 -0.42 0.36
N GLY A 107 19.96 -1.61 0.89
CA GLY A 107 20.17 -2.83 0.10
C GLY A 107 18.86 -3.41 -0.45
N ARG A 108 18.98 -4.47 -1.29
CA ARG A 108 17.80 -5.20 -1.82
C ARG A 108 16.96 -5.86 -0.73
N SER A 109 17.59 -6.24 0.38
CA SER A 109 16.94 -6.79 1.58
C SER A 109 16.30 -5.71 2.47
N LEU A 110 16.22 -4.47 1.97
CA LEU A 110 15.65 -3.29 2.61
C LEU A 110 16.42 -2.76 3.83
N PHE A 111 17.53 -3.37 4.24
CA PHE A 111 18.33 -2.91 5.38
C PHE A 111 19.07 -1.60 5.07
N PHE A 112 19.11 -0.67 6.03
CA PHE A 112 19.92 0.55 5.94
C PHE A 112 21.32 0.35 6.49
N SER A 113 22.26 1.20 6.09
CA SER A 113 23.58 1.23 6.73
C SER A 113 23.45 1.54 8.22
N ASN A 114 24.12 0.76 9.06
CA ASN A 114 24.20 0.96 10.50
C ASN A 114 25.64 1.20 10.96
N VAL A 115 26.35 2.05 10.22
CA VAL A 115 27.74 2.40 10.48
C VAL A 115 27.80 3.82 11.04
N PHE A 116 28.76 4.07 11.93
CA PHE A 116 29.06 5.40 12.46
C PHE A 116 29.32 6.40 11.31
N PRO A 117 28.81 7.64 11.38
CA PRO A 117 28.19 8.31 12.52
C PRO A 117 26.65 8.30 12.60
N THR A 118 25.93 7.77 11.59
CA THR A 118 24.50 8.08 11.41
C THR A 118 23.51 7.00 11.86
N PHE A 119 23.94 5.74 12.04
CA PHE A 119 23.14 4.61 12.59
C PHE A 119 21.68 4.58 12.08
N TYR A 120 21.48 4.61 10.76
CA TYR A 120 20.14 4.79 10.16
C TYR A 120 19.18 3.64 10.45
N GLU A 121 19.66 2.40 10.51
CA GLU A 121 18.80 1.23 10.78
C GLU A 121 18.26 1.27 12.22
N ASP A 122 19.10 1.59 13.21
CA ASP A 122 18.68 1.64 14.62
C ASP A 122 17.68 2.78 14.87
N ASN A 123 17.89 3.94 14.22
CA ASN A 123 16.96 5.06 14.24
C ASN A 123 15.62 4.72 13.56
N TYR A 124 15.65 4.02 12.43
CA TYR A 124 14.43 3.54 11.79
C TYR A 124 13.70 2.52 12.69
N LEU A 125 14.44 1.59 13.31
CA LEU A 125 13.88 0.54 14.15
C LEU A 125 13.18 1.12 15.38
N SER A 126 13.79 2.10 16.06
CA SER A 126 13.21 2.72 17.26
C SER A 126 11.87 3.40 16.95
N ILE A 127 11.81 4.19 15.87
CA ILE A 127 10.58 4.85 15.39
C ILE A 127 9.53 3.81 14.98
N ALA A 128 9.95 2.75 14.28
CA ALA A 128 9.06 1.68 13.84
C ALA A 128 8.44 0.92 15.03
N GLN A 129 9.23 0.65 16.07
CA GLN A 129 8.77 -0.01 17.30
C GLN A 129 7.78 0.85 18.07
N GLU A 130 8.09 2.12 18.31
CA GLU A 130 7.21 3.03 19.06
C GLU A 130 5.84 3.19 18.36
N SER A 131 5.87 3.38 17.04
CA SER A 131 4.65 3.58 16.24
C SER A 131 3.86 2.30 15.96
N SER A 132 4.39 1.12 16.27
CA SER A 132 3.71 -0.18 16.09
C SER A 132 3.05 -0.72 17.35
N VAL A 133 3.36 -0.18 18.55
CA VAL A 133 2.85 -0.69 19.85
C VAL A 133 1.34 -0.93 19.85
N PHE A 134 0.53 0.06 19.47
CA PHE A 134 -0.94 -0.08 19.50
C PHE A 134 -1.44 -1.16 18.55
N ARG A 135 -0.77 -1.35 17.40
CA ARG A 135 -1.15 -2.37 16.41
C ARG A 135 -0.79 -3.76 16.88
N VAL A 136 0.40 -3.92 17.47
CA VAL A 136 0.83 -5.20 18.05
C VAL A 136 -0.13 -5.60 19.17
N ARG A 137 -0.53 -4.65 20.03
CA ARG A 137 -1.57 -4.87 21.05
C ARG A 137 -2.90 -5.32 20.46
N ALA A 138 -3.42 -4.59 19.48
CA ALA A 138 -4.68 -4.94 18.82
C ALA A 138 -4.60 -6.32 18.15
N CYS A 139 -3.47 -6.63 17.50
CA CYS A 139 -3.22 -7.92 16.88
C CYS A 139 -3.22 -9.06 17.88
N PHE A 140 -2.48 -8.94 18.99
CA PHE A 140 -2.46 -9.96 20.02
C PHE A 140 -3.81 -10.10 20.71
N PHE A 141 -4.53 -9.00 20.92
CA PHE A 141 -5.87 -9.03 21.50
C PHE A 141 -6.86 -9.76 20.59
N ILE A 142 -6.88 -9.44 19.29
CA ILE A 142 -7.72 -10.14 18.30
C ILE A 142 -7.35 -11.63 18.25
N GLY A 143 -6.06 -11.95 18.23
CA GLY A 143 -5.58 -13.33 18.25
C GLY A 143 -5.98 -14.07 19.54
N PHE A 144 -5.85 -13.43 20.69
CA PHE A 144 -6.21 -14.00 22.00
C PHE A 144 -7.71 -14.27 22.08
N VAL A 145 -8.54 -13.28 21.77
CA VAL A 145 -10.01 -13.43 21.80
C VAL A 145 -10.47 -14.47 20.77
N GLY A 146 -9.94 -14.41 19.54
CA GLY A 146 -10.31 -15.34 18.48
C GLY A 146 -9.94 -16.79 18.80
N LEU A 147 -8.71 -17.04 19.29
CA LEU A 147 -8.28 -18.39 19.68
C LEU A 147 -8.97 -18.87 20.96
N THR A 148 -9.23 -17.98 21.91
CA THR A 148 -9.98 -18.34 23.13
C THR A 148 -11.39 -18.78 22.77
N ALA A 149 -12.08 -18.03 21.92
CA ALA A 149 -13.42 -18.38 21.45
C ALA A 149 -13.43 -19.73 20.71
N LEU A 150 -12.43 -19.97 19.85
CA LEU A 150 -12.28 -21.23 19.13
C LEU A 150 -12.05 -22.40 20.10
N TYR A 151 -11.05 -22.32 20.97
CA TYR A 151 -10.65 -23.43 21.83
C TYR A 151 -11.66 -23.69 22.96
N VAL A 152 -12.33 -22.66 23.48
CA VAL A 152 -13.45 -22.86 24.41
C VAL A 152 -14.60 -23.58 23.72
N ASN A 153 -14.89 -23.28 22.46
CA ASN A 153 -15.91 -23.98 21.70
C ASN A 153 -15.52 -25.44 21.41
N GLU A 154 -14.27 -25.69 21.02
CA GLU A 154 -13.75 -27.06 20.84
C GLU A 154 -13.81 -27.88 22.12
N TRP A 155 -13.45 -27.26 23.26
CA TRP A 155 -13.49 -27.89 24.57
C TRP A 155 -14.93 -28.22 25.02
N LYS A 156 -15.87 -27.27 24.87
CA LYS A 156 -17.29 -27.49 25.23
C LYS A 156 -18.01 -28.48 24.34
N SER A 157 -17.49 -28.72 23.13
CA SER A 157 -18.05 -29.67 22.16
C SER A 157 -17.40 -31.05 22.26
N ASP A 158 -16.64 -31.31 23.33
CA ASP A 158 -15.94 -32.57 23.62
C ASP A 158 -15.05 -33.08 22.47
N LYS A 159 -14.57 -32.18 21.60
CA LYS A 159 -13.78 -32.55 20.41
C LYS A 159 -12.43 -33.16 20.76
N TRP A 160 -11.94 -32.93 21.97
CA TRP A 160 -10.64 -33.40 22.46
C TRP A 160 -10.73 -34.66 23.31
N ASP A 161 -11.93 -35.20 23.51
CA ASP A 161 -12.14 -36.39 24.33
C ASP A 161 -11.51 -37.65 23.71
N LYS A 162 -11.30 -38.65 24.57
CA LYS A 162 -10.78 -39.95 24.17
C LYS A 162 -11.64 -40.53 23.04
N SER A 163 -10.98 -40.94 21.97
CA SER A 163 -11.63 -41.43 20.76
C SER A 163 -10.91 -42.67 20.28
N GLU A 164 -11.56 -43.82 20.41
CA GLU A 164 -11.00 -45.10 19.97
C GLU A 164 -10.86 -45.16 18.44
N SER A 165 -11.75 -44.50 17.70
CA SER A 165 -11.73 -44.40 16.23
C SER A 165 -10.44 -43.79 15.66
N ASN A 166 -9.83 -42.86 16.39
CA ASN A 166 -8.63 -42.14 15.96
C ASN A 166 -7.43 -42.47 16.86
N GLY A 167 -7.59 -43.41 17.80
CA GLY A 167 -6.58 -43.82 18.77
C GLY A 167 -6.16 -42.72 19.75
N ARG A 168 -7.04 -41.79 20.13
CA ARG A 168 -6.74 -40.68 21.06
C ARG A 168 -6.91 -41.14 22.51
N THR A 169 -5.93 -40.86 23.37
CA THR A 169 -5.92 -41.23 24.80
C THR A 169 -6.32 -40.06 25.73
N GLU A 170 -6.54 -40.32 27.01
CA GLU A 170 -6.77 -39.27 28.02
C GLU A 170 -5.53 -38.39 28.25
N GLU A 171 -4.33 -38.95 28.05
CA GLU A 171 -3.07 -38.19 28.07
C GLU A 171 -3.00 -37.20 26.90
N ASP A 172 -3.51 -37.57 25.72
CA ASP A 172 -3.60 -36.67 24.57
C ASP A 172 -4.53 -35.48 24.88
N LYS A 173 -5.70 -35.73 25.50
CA LYS A 173 -6.63 -34.67 25.93
C LYS A 173 -5.95 -33.68 26.87
N THR A 174 -5.27 -34.19 27.89
CA THR A 174 -4.53 -33.37 28.87
C THR A 174 -3.42 -32.57 28.17
N THR A 175 -2.71 -33.18 27.23
CA THR A 175 -1.67 -32.53 26.44
C THR A 175 -2.23 -31.42 25.55
N ILE A 176 -3.37 -31.64 24.88
CA ILE A 176 -4.04 -30.60 24.07
C ILE A 176 -4.44 -29.41 24.95
N MET A 177 -5.00 -29.67 26.13
CA MET A 177 -5.35 -28.60 27.09
C MET A 177 -4.12 -27.83 27.57
N ALA A 178 -3.02 -28.53 27.90
CA ALA A 178 -1.77 -27.90 28.31
C ALA A 178 -1.15 -27.03 27.21
N LEU A 179 -1.12 -27.51 25.95
CA LEU A 179 -0.62 -26.75 24.81
C LEU A 179 -1.48 -25.50 24.53
N THR A 180 -2.80 -25.62 24.61
CA THR A 180 -3.74 -24.53 24.29
C THR A 180 -3.87 -23.50 25.41
N PHE A 181 -4.37 -23.92 26.58
CA PHE A 181 -4.63 -23.04 27.72
C PHE A 181 -3.39 -22.77 28.57
N GLY A 182 -2.41 -23.66 28.57
CA GLY A 182 -1.16 -23.51 29.33
C GLY A 182 -0.06 -22.74 28.60
N VAL A 183 0.01 -22.81 27.26
CA VAL A 183 1.11 -22.19 26.50
C VAL A 183 0.64 -21.18 25.45
N MET A 184 -0.23 -21.58 24.51
CA MET A 184 -0.63 -20.71 23.38
C MET A 184 -1.33 -19.43 23.81
N LEU A 185 -2.42 -19.54 24.59
CA LEU A 185 -3.20 -18.38 25.03
C LEU A 185 -2.41 -17.50 26.01
N PRO A 186 -1.70 -18.05 27.02
CA PRO A 186 -0.84 -17.26 27.89
C PRO A 186 0.27 -16.53 27.13
N SER A 187 0.85 -17.12 26.08
CA SER A 187 1.89 -16.44 25.28
C SER A 187 1.39 -15.15 24.63
N LEU A 188 0.14 -15.14 24.13
CA LEU A 188 -0.48 -13.92 23.59
C LEU A 188 -0.77 -12.89 24.69
N LEU A 189 -1.25 -13.33 25.85
CA LEU A 189 -1.51 -12.45 26.99
C LEU A 189 -0.19 -11.83 27.52
N LEU A 190 0.85 -12.63 27.70
CA LEU A 190 2.18 -12.18 28.09
C LEU A 190 2.77 -11.22 27.05
N GLY A 191 2.55 -11.50 25.75
CA GLY A 191 2.89 -10.59 24.66
C GLY A 191 2.23 -9.21 24.81
N ILE A 192 0.93 -9.18 25.13
CA ILE A 192 0.18 -7.94 25.40
C ILE A 192 0.78 -7.20 26.59
N LEU A 193 0.98 -7.89 27.72
CA LEU A 193 1.54 -7.32 28.94
C LEU A 193 2.94 -6.76 28.72
N ALA A 194 3.79 -7.47 27.98
CA ALA A 194 5.13 -7.03 27.62
C ALA A 194 5.11 -5.68 26.88
N THR A 195 4.11 -5.43 26.03
CA THR A 195 4.00 -4.13 25.32
C THR A 195 3.73 -2.93 26.24
N PHE A 196 3.30 -3.13 27.49
CA PHE A 196 3.12 -2.04 28.46
C PHE A 196 4.41 -1.68 29.19
N THR A 197 5.40 -2.58 29.19
CA THR A 197 6.71 -2.35 29.81
C THR A 197 7.61 -1.48 28.92
N SER A 198 8.58 -0.78 29.51
CA SER A 198 9.60 -0.02 28.74
C SER A 198 10.50 -0.96 27.93
N ILE A 199 10.91 -2.08 28.53
CA ILE A 199 11.79 -3.09 27.91
C ILE A 199 11.08 -3.75 26.73
N GLY A 200 9.82 -4.17 26.90
CA GLY A 200 9.05 -4.78 25.82
C GLY A 200 8.76 -3.81 24.67
N ARG A 201 8.62 -2.50 24.92
CA ARG A 201 8.54 -1.49 23.85
C ARG A 201 9.86 -1.33 23.09
N LYS A 202 11.00 -1.34 23.79
CA LYS A 202 12.35 -1.25 23.19
C LYS A 202 12.69 -2.49 22.35
N TYR A 203 12.20 -3.67 22.73
CA TYR A 203 12.46 -4.93 22.01
C TYR A 203 11.19 -5.51 21.39
N LEU A 204 10.23 -4.66 21.00
CA LEU A 204 8.89 -5.07 20.55
C LEU A 204 8.92 -6.06 19.38
N GLU A 205 9.84 -5.86 18.43
CA GLU A 205 10.04 -6.77 17.30
C GLU A 205 10.39 -8.19 17.76
N ASN A 206 11.29 -8.32 18.75
CA ASN A 206 11.72 -9.62 19.27
C ASN A 206 10.61 -10.27 20.10
N VAL A 207 9.93 -9.50 20.97
CA VAL A 207 8.76 -9.99 21.71
C VAL A 207 7.72 -10.54 20.74
N THR A 208 7.44 -9.82 19.66
CA THR A 208 6.46 -10.23 18.66
C THR A 208 6.88 -11.48 17.91
N ALA A 209 8.14 -11.55 17.49
CA ALA A 209 8.70 -12.73 16.86
C ALA A 209 8.58 -13.97 17.77
N THR A 210 8.97 -13.84 19.03
CA THR A 210 8.92 -14.94 20.00
C THR A 210 7.49 -15.43 20.24
N VAL A 211 6.53 -14.52 20.44
CA VAL A 211 5.11 -14.90 20.63
C VAL A 211 4.58 -15.65 19.41
N PHE A 212 4.85 -15.17 18.20
CA PHE A 212 4.39 -15.84 16.98
C PHE A 212 5.06 -17.19 16.74
N VAL A 213 6.36 -17.33 17.03
CA VAL A 213 7.06 -18.61 16.92
C VAL A 213 6.50 -19.62 17.91
N ILE A 214 6.27 -19.23 19.18
CA ILE A 214 5.68 -20.12 20.19
C ILE A 214 4.27 -20.54 19.77
N VAL A 215 3.40 -19.58 19.43
CA VAL A 215 2.01 -19.90 19.03
C VAL A 215 1.98 -20.80 17.79
N ALA A 216 2.81 -20.52 16.78
CA ALA A 216 2.89 -21.36 15.58
C ALA A 216 3.40 -22.78 15.89
N ALA A 217 4.48 -22.89 16.67
CA ALA A 217 5.04 -24.19 17.04
C ALA A 217 4.03 -25.03 17.82
N MET A 218 3.32 -24.42 18.76
CA MET A 218 2.29 -25.10 19.54
C MET A 218 1.07 -25.49 18.70
N MET A 219 0.65 -24.68 17.72
CA MET A 219 -0.39 -25.07 16.76
C MET A 219 0.03 -26.27 15.90
N ILE A 220 1.29 -26.28 15.43
CA ILE A 220 1.85 -27.40 14.65
C ILE A 220 1.94 -28.66 15.52
N ALA A 221 2.35 -28.54 16.79
CA ALA A 221 2.47 -29.65 17.72
C ALA A 221 1.11 -30.19 18.20
N LYS A 222 0.07 -29.34 18.31
CA LYS A 222 -1.30 -29.75 18.69
C LYS A 222 -1.89 -30.75 17.69
N LYS A 223 -1.75 -30.50 16.38
CA LYS A 223 -2.44 -31.29 15.35
C LYS A 223 -2.13 -32.81 15.39
N PRO A 224 -0.87 -33.25 15.52
CA PRO A 224 -0.58 -34.68 15.63
C PRO A 224 -1.13 -35.33 16.90
N VAL A 225 -1.21 -34.59 18.01
CA VAL A 225 -1.84 -35.04 19.27
C VAL A 225 -3.36 -35.15 19.11
N GLU A 226 -3.95 -34.21 18.38
CA GLU A 226 -5.38 -34.26 18.06
C GLU A 226 -5.75 -35.39 17.11
N LYS A 227 -4.81 -35.88 16.29
CA LYS A 227 -5.04 -36.97 15.32
C LYS A 227 -6.22 -36.66 14.39
N VAL A 228 -6.30 -35.41 13.95
CA VAL A 228 -7.37 -34.90 13.06
C VAL A 228 -6.85 -34.62 11.66
N LYS A 229 -7.72 -34.89 10.68
CA LYS A 229 -7.48 -34.61 9.25
C LYS A 229 -7.73 -33.14 8.93
N GLY A 230 -7.03 -32.61 7.94
CA GLY A 230 -7.25 -31.28 7.39
C GLY A 230 -6.32 -30.19 7.91
N PRO A 231 -6.37 -29.00 7.31
CA PRO A 231 -5.40 -27.94 7.57
C PRO A 231 -5.65 -27.19 8.87
N ILE A 232 -4.58 -26.63 9.43
CA ILE A 232 -4.60 -25.74 10.60
C ILE A 232 -4.95 -24.33 10.12
N ILE A 233 -6.24 -24.04 9.99
CA ILE A 233 -6.73 -22.71 9.57
C ILE A 233 -6.17 -21.56 10.44
N PRO A 234 -6.11 -21.68 11.78
CA PRO A 234 -5.50 -20.64 12.63
C PRO A 234 -4.05 -20.32 12.29
N LEU A 235 -3.27 -21.30 11.83
CA LEU A 235 -1.87 -21.12 11.43
C LEU A 235 -1.77 -20.28 10.15
N LEU A 236 -2.69 -20.49 9.20
CA LEU A 236 -2.80 -19.66 7.99
C LEU A 236 -3.17 -18.21 8.35
N ILE A 237 -4.11 -18.04 9.30
CA ILE A 237 -4.52 -16.72 9.80
C ILE A 237 -3.33 -16.02 10.48
N LEU A 238 -2.48 -16.75 11.21
CA LEU A 238 -1.29 -16.20 11.87
C LEU A 238 -0.25 -15.63 10.89
N LEU A 239 -0.17 -16.12 9.65
CA LEU A 239 0.71 -15.54 8.63
C LEU A 239 0.30 -14.11 8.23
N ILE A 240 -0.98 -13.77 8.35
CA ILE A 240 -1.51 -12.44 7.99
C ILE A 240 -0.87 -11.33 8.84
N PRO A 241 -0.90 -11.37 10.19
CA PRO A 241 -0.28 -10.34 11.01
C PRO A 241 1.25 -10.34 10.93
N ILE A 242 1.90 -11.50 10.74
CA ILE A 242 3.35 -11.62 10.56
C ILE A 242 3.82 -10.74 9.38
N PHE A 243 3.15 -10.84 8.23
CA PHE A 243 3.54 -10.11 7.03
C PHE A 243 2.88 -8.72 6.91
N GLY A 244 1.68 -8.52 7.47
CA GLY A 244 0.85 -7.36 7.18
C GLY A 244 0.67 -6.33 8.29
N ILE A 245 0.84 -6.68 9.57
CA ILE A 245 0.36 -5.84 10.68
C ILE A 245 1.47 -5.41 11.63
N THR A 246 2.34 -6.33 12.07
CA THR A 246 3.23 -6.09 13.23
C THR A 246 4.46 -5.24 12.94
N ARG A 247 4.59 -4.70 11.72
CA ARG A 247 5.72 -3.86 11.25
C ARG A 247 7.12 -4.43 11.52
N MET A 248 7.22 -5.74 11.76
CA MET A 248 8.50 -6.43 11.85
C MET A 248 9.29 -6.25 10.55
N ARG A 249 10.62 -6.32 10.64
CA ARG A 249 11.47 -6.24 9.45
C ARG A 249 11.23 -7.43 8.53
N TYR A 250 11.35 -7.16 7.23
CA TYR A 250 11.10 -8.09 6.15
C TYR A 250 11.84 -9.41 6.34
N ILE A 251 13.14 -9.35 6.65
CA ILE A 251 13.97 -10.56 6.81
C ILE A 251 13.44 -11.43 7.95
N LYS A 252 13.20 -10.87 9.14
CA LYS A 252 12.71 -11.64 10.29
C LYS A 252 11.35 -12.29 10.01
N SER A 253 10.49 -11.57 9.32
CA SER A 253 9.15 -12.06 8.96
C SER A 253 9.23 -13.17 7.91
N CYS A 254 10.12 -13.05 6.92
CA CYS A 254 10.44 -14.10 5.97
C CYS A 254 10.99 -15.36 6.68
N CYS A 255 11.92 -15.19 7.62
CA CYS A 255 12.47 -16.30 8.39
C CYS A 255 11.34 -17.04 9.13
N ILE A 256 10.47 -16.32 9.85
CA ILE A 256 9.35 -16.94 10.57
C ILE A 256 8.39 -17.65 9.61
N GLY A 257 8.00 -17.01 8.50
CA GLY A 257 7.09 -17.61 7.53
C GLY A 257 7.64 -18.89 6.88
N TRP A 258 8.91 -18.90 6.49
CA TRP A 258 9.57 -20.10 5.99
C TRP A 258 9.77 -21.16 7.07
N SER A 259 10.12 -20.77 8.30
CA SER A 259 10.19 -21.69 9.43
C SER A 259 8.84 -22.37 9.66
N ILE A 260 7.72 -21.65 9.62
CA ILE A 260 6.37 -22.24 9.74
C ILE A 260 6.13 -23.27 8.63
N PHE A 261 6.46 -22.93 7.38
CA PHE A 261 6.31 -23.83 6.24
C PHE A 261 7.14 -25.12 6.41
N PHE A 262 8.44 -24.99 6.69
CA PHE A 262 9.33 -26.14 6.82
C PHE A 262 9.04 -26.97 8.07
N SER A 263 8.80 -26.33 9.22
CA SER A 263 8.44 -27.02 10.46
C SER A 263 7.14 -27.80 10.28
N TYR A 264 6.13 -27.23 9.64
CA TYR A 264 4.89 -27.94 9.35
C TYR A 264 5.14 -29.18 8.47
N LEU A 265 5.84 -29.03 7.35
CA LEU A 265 6.12 -30.13 6.43
C LEU A 265 6.91 -31.26 7.11
N ILE A 266 7.98 -30.91 7.84
CA ILE A 266 8.86 -31.90 8.49
C ILE A 266 8.12 -32.62 9.62
N VAL A 267 7.43 -31.90 10.51
CA VAL A 267 6.72 -32.50 11.65
C VAL A 267 5.60 -33.42 11.17
N MET A 268 4.76 -32.98 10.23
CA MET A 268 3.64 -33.79 9.74
C MET A 268 4.12 -35.04 9.01
N MET A 269 5.16 -34.93 8.18
CA MET A 269 5.72 -36.08 7.46
C MET A 269 6.38 -37.09 8.41
N SER A 270 7.04 -36.61 9.47
CA SER A 270 7.71 -37.46 10.45
C SER A 270 6.71 -38.19 11.34
N VAL A 271 5.73 -37.47 11.91
CA VAL A 271 4.77 -38.04 12.87
C VAL A 271 3.80 -38.99 12.19
N ARG A 272 3.47 -38.81 10.91
CA ARG A 272 2.57 -39.71 10.17
C ARG A 272 2.99 -41.18 10.28
N LYS A 273 4.28 -41.48 10.28
CA LYS A 273 4.82 -42.85 10.37
C LYS A 273 4.63 -43.50 11.73
N SER A 274 4.42 -42.69 12.77
CA SER A 274 4.34 -43.13 14.17
C SER A 274 2.91 -43.13 14.72
N LEU A 275 1.91 -42.75 13.92
CA LEU A 275 0.52 -42.71 14.35
C LEU A 275 -0.11 -44.12 14.35
N PRO A 276 -0.96 -44.46 15.35
CA PRO A 276 -1.62 -45.77 15.43
C PRO A 276 -2.53 -46.08 14.24
N SER A 277 -3.17 -45.05 13.68
CA SER A 277 -4.13 -45.19 12.57
C SER A 277 -3.82 -44.17 11.46
N PRO A 278 -2.80 -44.41 10.61
CA PRO A 278 -2.34 -43.47 9.59
C PRO A 278 -3.40 -43.09 8.54
N GLU A 279 -4.44 -43.91 8.39
CA GLU A 279 -5.54 -43.72 7.44
C GLU A 279 -6.53 -42.63 7.90
N THR A 280 -6.65 -42.42 9.21
CA THR A 280 -7.51 -41.38 9.81
C THR A 280 -6.84 -39.99 9.83
N PHE A 281 -5.56 -39.94 9.47
CA PHE A 281 -4.75 -38.72 9.39
C PHE A 281 -4.56 -38.26 7.93
N ASP A 282 -3.92 -37.11 7.74
CA ASP A 282 -3.63 -36.60 6.39
C ASP A 282 -2.67 -37.52 5.61
N SER A 283 -2.95 -37.71 4.33
CA SER A 283 -2.04 -38.41 3.42
C SER A 283 -0.77 -37.58 3.14
N ILE A 284 0.33 -38.22 2.68
CA ILE A 284 1.54 -37.49 2.24
C ILE A 284 1.19 -36.43 1.20
N THR A 285 0.28 -36.77 0.28
CA THR A 285 -0.22 -35.81 -0.70
C THR A 285 -0.93 -34.66 -0.01
N ASP A 286 -1.86 -34.92 0.91
CA ASP A 286 -2.61 -33.87 1.62
C ASP A 286 -1.68 -32.95 2.43
N ILE A 287 -0.68 -33.51 3.12
CA ILE A 287 0.33 -32.75 3.86
C ILE A 287 1.11 -31.83 2.91
N SER A 288 1.50 -32.33 1.74
CA SER A 288 2.22 -31.58 0.72
C SER A 288 1.38 -30.41 0.20
N TYR A 289 0.09 -30.62 -0.10
CA TYR A 289 -0.82 -29.54 -0.51
C TYR A 289 -1.04 -28.48 0.56
N GLN A 290 -1.29 -28.92 1.79
CA GLN A 290 -1.49 -27.99 2.90
C GLN A 290 -0.24 -27.13 3.09
N SER A 291 0.95 -27.74 2.98
CA SER A 291 2.24 -27.03 3.01
C SER A 291 2.34 -26.02 1.85
N ILE A 292 2.02 -26.41 0.62
CA ILE A 292 2.02 -25.52 -0.55
C ILE A 292 1.06 -24.34 -0.34
N ASN A 293 -0.13 -24.56 0.22
CA ASN A 293 -1.08 -23.48 0.54
C ASN A 293 -0.54 -22.50 1.59
N TYR A 294 0.18 -22.98 2.62
CA TYR A 294 0.91 -22.10 3.53
C TYR A 294 2.04 -21.35 2.82
N GLY A 295 2.77 -22.02 1.91
CA GLY A 295 3.81 -21.41 1.08
C GLY A 295 3.28 -20.28 0.21
N ILE A 296 2.19 -20.50 -0.52
CA ILE A 296 1.49 -19.48 -1.32
C ILE A 296 1.11 -18.28 -0.45
N THR A 297 0.55 -18.55 0.74
CA THR A 297 0.15 -17.50 1.69
C THR A 297 1.35 -16.70 2.19
N ALA A 298 2.45 -17.39 2.52
CA ALA A 298 3.69 -16.77 2.97
C ALA A 298 4.30 -15.90 1.87
N ILE A 299 4.42 -16.41 0.64
CA ILE A 299 4.93 -15.65 -0.52
C ILE A 299 4.06 -14.42 -0.80
N GLY A 300 2.74 -14.57 -0.81
CA GLY A 300 1.81 -13.44 -0.96
C GLY A 300 1.98 -12.40 0.15
N GLY A 301 2.18 -12.86 1.38
CA GLY A 301 2.56 -12.03 2.53
C GLY A 301 3.89 -11.30 2.33
N MET A 302 4.94 -11.99 1.91
CA MET A 302 6.28 -11.42 1.67
C MET A 302 6.25 -10.30 0.64
N VAL A 303 5.56 -10.50 -0.49
CA VAL A 303 5.44 -9.47 -1.54
C VAL A 303 4.69 -8.24 -1.00
N SER A 304 3.62 -8.46 -0.25
CA SER A 304 2.86 -7.38 0.39
C SER A 304 3.72 -6.61 1.41
N GLN A 305 4.41 -7.33 2.30
CA GLN A 305 5.27 -6.74 3.32
C GLN A 305 6.42 -5.96 2.71
N TYR A 306 7.06 -6.49 1.67
CA TYR A 306 8.18 -5.82 1.00
C TYR A 306 7.76 -4.44 0.49
N ARG A 307 6.57 -4.34 -0.14
CA ARG A 307 6.04 -3.06 -0.63
C ARG A 307 5.74 -2.10 0.52
N GLN A 308 5.10 -2.58 1.59
CA GLN A 308 4.76 -1.75 2.75
C GLN A 308 6.00 -1.26 3.49
N GLU A 309 6.98 -2.12 3.71
CA GLU A 309 8.24 -1.75 4.36
C GLU A 309 9.05 -0.79 3.51
N LEU A 310 9.11 -1.00 2.20
CA LEU A 310 9.76 -0.05 1.29
C LEU A 310 9.11 1.33 1.35
N LEU A 311 7.78 1.42 1.44
CA LEU A 311 7.08 2.69 1.65
C LEU A 311 7.40 3.31 3.02
N ARG A 312 7.47 2.52 4.10
CA ARG A 312 7.88 2.99 5.42
C ARG A 312 9.29 3.57 5.41
N ARG A 313 10.23 2.85 4.79
CA ARG A 313 11.63 3.25 4.67
C ARG A 313 11.79 4.49 3.80
N ARG A 314 11.02 4.62 2.71
CA ARG A 314 10.95 5.86 1.92
C ARG A 314 10.44 7.05 2.73
N ASN A 315 9.37 6.85 3.52
CA ASN A 315 8.87 7.90 4.40
C ASN A 315 9.92 8.33 5.43
N PHE A 316 10.67 7.37 5.99
CA PHE A 316 11.80 7.67 6.88
C PHE A 316 12.89 8.47 6.17
N CYS A 317 13.30 8.09 4.96
CA CYS A 317 14.30 8.86 4.19
C CYS A 317 13.86 10.31 3.92
N LEU A 318 12.57 10.54 3.68
CA LEU A 318 12.03 11.90 3.49
C LEU A 318 12.02 12.73 4.78
N GLN A 319 12.17 12.10 5.95
CA GLN A 319 12.30 12.78 7.23
C GLN A 319 13.76 13.03 7.62
N LEU A 320 14.73 12.52 6.86
CA LEU A 320 16.15 12.78 7.08
C LEU A 320 16.51 14.20 6.65
N PRO A 321 17.49 14.83 7.31
CA PRO A 321 17.85 16.19 7.01
C PRO A 321 18.35 16.37 5.58
N PHE A 322 17.96 17.46 4.92
CA PHE A 322 18.40 17.77 3.56
C PHE A 322 19.76 18.48 3.61
N SER A 323 20.83 17.77 3.28
CA SER A 323 22.19 18.32 3.32
C SER A 323 22.37 19.42 2.26
N GLY A 324 22.46 20.67 2.68
CA GLY A 324 22.78 21.81 1.79
C GLY A 324 21.92 23.07 1.97
N THR A 325 20.93 23.07 2.88
CA THR A 325 20.20 24.28 3.28
C THR A 325 20.99 25.04 4.35
N MET A 326 21.14 26.36 4.16
CA MET A 326 21.89 27.23 5.07
C MET A 326 21.04 27.72 6.26
N ASP A 327 19.71 27.73 6.11
CA ASP A 327 18.75 28.19 7.11
C ASP A 327 17.66 27.12 7.28
N ALA A 328 17.44 26.70 8.53
CA ALA A 328 16.37 25.80 9.02
C ALA A 328 15.88 24.69 8.07
N ASP A 329 16.36 23.46 8.30
CA ASP A 329 15.82 22.24 7.66
C ASP A 329 14.31 22.07 7.94
N ALA A 330 13.54 21.74 6.90
CA ALA A 330 12.11 21.46 7.01
C ALA A 330 11.77 20.33 8.00
N VAL A 331 12.76 19.56 8.48
CA VAL A 331 12.61 18.56 9.56
C VAL A 331 11.92 19.14 10.80
N ALA A 332 12.21 20.38 11.19
CA ALA A 332 11.55 21.01 12.34
C ALA A 332 10.06 21.24 12.06
N GLU A 333 9.71 21.61 10.82
CA GLU A 333 8.33 21.87 10.40
C GLU A 333 7.51 20.61 10.19
N ILE A 334 8.12 19.56 9.63
CA ILE A 334 7.50 18.22 9.49
C ILE A 334 7.04 17.69 10.85
N LYS A 335 7.74 18.07 11.94
CA LYS A 335 7.42 17.69 13.32
C LYS A 335 6.35 18.56 13.97
N THR A 336 5.88 19.63 13.34
CA THR A 336 4.82 20.49 13.89
C THR A 336 3.45 19.82 13.82
N ASP A 337 2.55 20.18 14.74
CA ASP A 337 1.18 19.64 14.80
C ASP A 337 0.34 19.97 13.55
N LYS A 338 0.76 20.97 12.78
CA LYS A 338 0.17 21.42 11.52
C LYS A 338 0.13 20.31 10.46
N PHE A 339 1.20 19.54 10.33
CA PHE A 339 1.30 18.41 9.40
C PHE A 339 0.92 17.06 10.05
N SER A 340 0.36 17.08 11.26
CA SER A 340 -0.04 15.85 11.94
C SER A 340 -1.22 15.16 11.24
N LYS A 341 -1.25 13.83 11.31
CA LYS A 341 -2.33 13.02 10.74
C LYS A 341 -3.71 13.38 11.30
N LYS A 342 -3.76 13.79 12.57
CA LYS A 342 -5.00 14.14 13.27
C LYS A 342 -5.61 15.43 12.72
N THR A 343 -4.77 16.38 12.35
CA THR A 343 -5.16 17.67 11.79
C THR A 343 -5.59 17.54 10.33
N LEU A 344 -4.78 16.88 9.51
CA LEU A 344 -4.99 16.83 8.05
C LEU A 344 -6.07 15.84 7.60
N MET A 345 -6.33 14.77 8.36
CA MET A 345 -7.17 13.66 7.90
C MET A 345 -8.28 13.31 8.89
N HIS A 346 -9.36 12.71 8.37
CA HIS A 346 -10.37 12.05 9.19
C HIS A 346 -9.86 10.70 9.69
N ARG A 347 -10.10 10.39 10.97
CA ARG A 347 -9.53 9.20 11.63
C ARG A 347 -10.00 7.86 11.03
N TRP A 348 -11.26 7.79 10.61
CA TRP A 348 -11.88 6.55 10.11
C TRP A 348 -11.82 6.40 8.60
N SER A 349 -11.99 7.50 7.86
CA SER A 349 -12.00 7.48 6.39
C SER A 349 -10.61 7.74 5.78
N LEU A 350 -9.62 8.19 6.57
CA LEU A 350 -8.32 8.71 6.15
C LEU A 350 -8.36 9.79 5.06
N LYS A 351 -9.54 10.26 4.65
CA LYS A 351 -9.69 11.33 3.67
C LYS A 351 -9.06 12.61 4.22
N PHE A 352 -8.38 13.35 3.36
CA PHE A 352 -7.98 14.72 3.72
C PHE A 352 -9.24 15.54 3.99
N ARG A 353 -9.18 16.40 5.02
CA ARG A 353 -10.29 17.28 5.37
C ARG A 353 -10.51 18.35 4.29
N HIS A 354 -9.42 18.78 3.63
CA HIS A 354 -9.49 19.71 2.51
C HIS A 354 -9.83 18.97 1.21
N PRO A 355 -10.94 19.32 0.52
CA PRO A 355 -11.42 18.59 -0.66
C PRO A 355 -10.41 18.58 -1.82
N GLU A 356 -9.78 19.71 -2.12
CA GLU A 356 -8.85 19.82 -3.25
C GLU A 356 -7.57 18.98 -3.05
N VAL A 357 -7.10 18.88 -1.81
CA VAL A 357 -5.96 18.03 -1.45
C VAL A 357 -6.33 16.56 -1.63
N GLU A 358 -7.55 16.16 -1.23
CA GLU A 358 -8.06 14.82 -1.46
C GLU A 358 -8.17 14.50 -2.95
N GLU A 359 -8.63 15.43 -3.78
CA GLU A 359 -8.74 15.23 -5.23
C GLU A 359 -7.36 15.07 -5.90
N CYS A 360 -6.39 15.90 -5.52
CA CYS A 360 -5.01 15.80 -6.00
C CYS A 360 -4.40 14.45 -5.64
N PHE A 361 -4.56 14.02 -4.37
CA PHE A 361 -4.11 12.71 -3.91
C PHE A 361 -4.81 11.56 -4.66
N TYR A 362 -6.13 11.67 -4.88
CA TYR A 362 -6.93 10.64 -5.51
C TYR A 362 -6.41 10.27 -6.90
N ARG A 363 -6.07 11.29 -7.72
CA ARG A 363 -5.56 11.12 -9.07
C ARG A 363 -4.21 10.38 -9.11
N TYR A 364 -3.40 10.56 -8.07
CA TYR A 364 -2.02 10.09 -8.03
C TYR A 364 -1.80 8.81 -7.20
N TRP A 365 -2.74 8.44 -6.34
CA TRP A 365 -2.69 7.29 -5.42
C TRP A 365 -1.99 6.03 -5.96
N TYR A 366 -2.44 5.58 -7.14
CA TYR A 366 -1.96 4.34 -7.74
C TYR A 366 -0.69 4.52 -8.58
N LEU A 367 -0.19 5.76 -8.74
CA LEU A 367 1.03 6.14 -9.46
C LEU A 367 2.19 6.50 -8.52
N ILE A 368 1.94 6.67 -7.21
CA ILE A 368 2.95 6.96 -6.17
C ILE A 368 4.12 5.97 -6.17
N ASP A 369 3.85 4.69 -6.44
CA ASP A 369 4.85 3.64 -6.43
C ASP A 369 5.78 3.69 -7.67
N PRO A 370 5.27 3.66 -8.92
CA PRO A 370 6.11 3.69 -10.12
C PRO A 370 6.72 5.07 -10.40
N PHE A 371 6.02 6.14 -10.04
CA PHE A 371 6.37 7.50 -10.41
C PHE A 371 6.35 8.45 -9.19
N PRO A 372 7.15 8.18 -8.14
CA PRO A 372 7.02 8.82 -6.83
C PRO A 372 7.26 10.33 -6.79
N TYR A 373 7.95 10.87 -7.80
CA TYR A 373 8.34 12.27 -7.86
C TYR A 373 7.60 13.06 -8.94
N GLU A 374 6.74 12.39 -9.69
CA GLU A 374 5.98 13.02 -10.75
C GLU A 374 4.82 13.86 -10.20
N ASN A 375 4.48 14.93 -10.89
CA ASN A 375 3.39 15.80 -10.47
C ASN A 375 2.04 15.07 -10.67
N PRO A 376 1.15 15.02 -9.65
CA PRO A 376 -0.19 14.43 -9.75
C PRO A 376 -1.03 14.89 -10.94
N ASN A 377 -0.83 16.13 -11.39
CA ASN A 377 -1.57 16.75 -12.48
C ASN A 377 -0.94 16.52 -13.87
N SER A 378 0.15 15.76 -13.95
CA SER A 378 0.80 15.43 -15.23
C SER A 378 0.04 14.33 -15.96
N GLY A 379 -0.71 14.69 -17.00
CA GLY A 379 -1.50 13.74 -17.81
C GLY A 379 -0.68 12.62 -18.45
N SER A 380 0.60 12.84 -18.74
CA SER A 380 1.52 11.84 -19.31
C SER A 380 1.67 10.56 -18.47
N LEU A 381 1.47 10.64 -17.15
CA LEU A 381 1.52 9.48 -16.25
C LEU A 381 0.39 8.49 -16.54
N HIS A 382 -0.71 8.99 -17.09
CA HIS A 382 -1.93 8.24 -17.31
C HIS A 382 -1.91 7.42 -18.61
N GLN A 383 -0.96 7.71 -19.52
CA GLN A 383 -0.78 7.00 -20.79
C GLN A 383 -0.37 5.52 -20.61
N GLY A 384 0.41 5.23 -19.57
CA GLY A 384 1.02 3.92 -19.32
C GLY A 384 0.41 3.13 -18.15
N VAL A 385 -0.78 3.52 -17.66
CA VAL A 385 -1.35 3.05 -16.38
C VAL A 385 -1.48 1.54 -16.28
N PHE A 386 -1.82 0.86 -17.37
CA PHE A 386 -1.92 -0.60 -17.41
C PHE A 386 -0.62 -1.29 -16.93
N ARG A 387 0.55 -0.70 -17.18
CA ARG A 387 1.85 -1.27 -16.74
C ARG A 387 1.95 -1.39 -15.22
N THR A 388 1.17 -0.61 -14.47
CA THR A 388 1.17 -0.62 -13.00
C THR A 388 0.44 -1.82 -12.40
N ILE A 389 -0.57 -2.35 -13.10
CA ILE A 389 -1.42 -3.46 -12.64
C ILE A 389 -1.13 -4.79 -13.35
N ARG A 390 -0.31 -4.79 -14.42
CA ARG A 390 -0.03 -5.99 -15.24
C ARG A 390 0.40 -7.21 -14.42
N PHE A 391 1.26 -7.01 -13.42
CA PHE A 391 1.73 -8.12 -12.58
C PHE A 391 0.63 -8.62 -11.65
N ALA A 392 -0.28 -7.76 -11.19
CA ALA A 392 -1.42 -8.19 -10.39
C ALA A 392 -2.39 -9.06 -11.21
N ILE A 393 -2.61 -8.72 -12.49
CA ILE A 393 -3.44 -9.52 -13.41
C ILE A 393 -2.77 -10.87 -13.70
N TRP A 394 -1.48 -10.88 -14.03
CA TRP A 394 -0.74 -12.12 -14.27
C TRP A 394 -0.72 -13.01 -13.04
N THR A 395 -0.42 -12.48 -11.85
CA THR A 395 -0.48 -13.23 -10.60
C THR A 395 -1.88 -13.78 -10.34
N LEU A 396 -2.94 -13.01 -10.62
CA LEU A 396 -4.31 -13.50 -10.48
C LEU A 396 -4.59 -14.66 -11.43
N LEU A 397 -4.20 -14.55 -12.70
CA LEU A 397 -4.39 -15.62 -13.68
C LEU A 397 -3.66 -16.90 -13.27
N LEU A 398 -2.40 -16.78 -12.85
CA LEU A 398 -1.63 -17.92 -12.35
C LEU A 398 -2.27 -18.53 -11.10
N ASN A 399 -2.78 -17.70 -10.18
CA ASN A 399 -3.51 -18.18 -9.00
C ASN A 399 -4.78 -18.94 -9.39
N GLN A 400 -5.58 -18.44 -10.35
CA GLN A 400 -6.77 -19.16 -10.82
C GLN A 400 -6.42 -20.49 -11.51
N LEU A 401 -5.25 -20.56 -12.17
CA LEU A 401 -4.75 -21.81 -12.74
C LEU A 401 -4.35 -22.83 -11.66
N VAL A 402 -3.64 -22.39 -10.61
CA VAL A 402 -3.32 -23.26 -9.46
C VAL A 402 -4.60 -23.79 -8.81
N LEU A 403 -5.59 -22.93 -8.61
CA LEU A 403 -6.87 -23.33 -8.03
C LEU A 403 -7.67 -24.27 -8.96
N LEU A 404 -7.57 -24.12 -10.28
CA LEU A 404 -8.15 -25.07 -11.23
C LEU A 404 -7.53 -26.46 -11.11
N LEU A 405 -6.20 -26.54 -11.00
CA LEU A 405 -5.53 -27.82 -10.80
C LEU A 405 -5.99 -28.50 -9.50
N GLN A 406 -6.26 -27.70 -8.46
CA GLN A 406 -6.87 -28.20 -7.23
C GLN A 406 -8.30 -28.70 -7.48
N ASP A 407 -9.13 -27.97 -8.21
CA ASP A 407 -10.50 -28.38 -8.54
C ASP A 407 -10.54 -29.69 -9.35
N ILE A 408 -9.68 -29.83 -10.36
CA ILE A 408 -9.58 -31.07 -11.15
C ILE A 408 -9.24 -32.25 -10.25
N LYS A 409 -8.32 -32.07 -9.30
CA LYS A 409 -7.96 -33.14 -8.37
C LYS A 409 -9.13 -33.51 -7.45
N PHE A 410 -9.75 -32.54 -6.78
CA PHE A 410 -10.75 -32.83 -5.74
C PHE A 410 -12.15 -33.16 -6.28
N LEU A 411 -12.47 -32.70 -7.48
CA LEU A 411 -13.78 -32.90 -8.09
C LEU A 411 -13.79 -34.00 -9.15
N LYS A 412 -12.63 -34.34 -9.74
CA LYS A 412 -12.53 -35.36 -10.81
C LYS A 412 -11.63 -36.55 -10.47
N VAL A 413 -10.41 -36.32 -10.01
CA VAL A 413 -9.41 -37.40 -9.83
C VAL A 413 -9.64 -38.18 -8.53
N LYS A 414 -9.66 -37.48 -7.39
CA LYS A 414 -10.00 -38.03 -6.07
C LYS A 414 -11.38 -37.54 -5.67
N LYS A 415 -12.38 -37.94 -6.46
CA LYS A 415 -13.77 -37.56 -6.25
C LYS A 415 -14.28 -38.15 -4.94
N ASP A 416 -14.69 -37.27 -4.04
CA ASP A 416 -15.34 -37.64 -2.79
C ASP A 416 -16.78 -38.10 -3.06
N ALA A 417 -17.32 -39.01 -2.24
CA ALA A 417 -18.63 -39.62 -2.48
C ALA A 417 -19.77 -38.58 -2.54
N LEU A 418 -19.59 -37.46 -1.84
CA LEU A 418 -20.56 -36.37 -1.68
C LEU A 418 -20.46 -35.28 -2.77
N VAL A 419 -19.55 -35.41 -3.76
CA VAL A 419 -19.35 -34.40 -4.82
C VAL A 419 -20.24 -34.70 -6.03
N ASP A 420 -20.90 -33.65 -6.53
CA ASP A 420 -21.73 -33.74 -7.73
C ASP A 420 -20.89 -33.60 -9.00
N ASP A 421 -21.32 -34.27 -10.08
CA ASP A 421 -20.62 -34.23 -11.37
C ASP A 421 -20.63 -32.84 -12.02
N SER A 422 -21.56 -31.97 -11.63
CA SER A 422 -21.66 -30.58 -12.08
C SER A 422 -20.69 -29.62 -11.39
N ASP A 423 -20.11 -29.98 -10.24
CA ASP A 423 -19.33 -29.05 -9.41
C ASP A 423 -18.06 -28.54 -10.11
N LEU A 424 -17.42 -29.41 -10.91
CA LEU A 424 -16.27 -29.02 -11.72
C LEU A 424 -16.66 -28.00 -12.80
N THR A 425 -17.83 -28.17 -13.40
CA THR A 425 -18.36 -27.25 -14.42
C THR A 425 -18.66 -25.89 -13.80
N TYR A 426 -19.30 -25.87 -12.62
CA TYR A 426 -19.52 -24.62 -11.88
C TYR A 426 -18.20 -23.93 -11.53
N ALA A 427 -17.21 -24.67 -11.04
CA ALA A 427 -15.89 -24.12 -10.72
C ALA A 427 -15.20 -23.51 -11.95
N LEU A 428 -15.23 -24.19 -13.09
CA LEU A 428 -14.68 -23.71 -14.35
C LEU A 428 -15.38 -22.42 -14.82
N VAL A 429 -16.71 -22.39 -14.81
CA VAL A 429 -17.50 -21.24 -15.24
C VAL A 429 -17.27 -20.04 -14.32
N LEU A 430 -17.32 -20.22 -13.00
CA LEU A 430 -17.12 -19.13 -12.05
C LEU A 430 -15.69 -18.55 -12.09
N ARG A 431 -14.67 -19.40 -12.30
CA ARG A 431 -13.28 -18.94 -12.43
C ARG A 431 -12.97 -18.31 -13.78
N PHE A 432 -13.15 -19.04 -14.87
CA PHE A 432 -12.70 -18.62 -16.20
C PHE A 432 -13.81 -17.99 -17.05
N GLY A 433 -15.07 -18.28 -16.77
CA GLY A 433 -16.21 -17.61 -17.42
C GLY A 433 -16.56 -16.25 -16.80
N VAL A 434 -16.34 -16.09 -15.48
CA VAL A 434 -16.70 -14.86 -14.76
C VAL A 434 -15.47 -14.13 -14.21
N THR A 435 -14.72 -14.75 -13.30
CA THR A 435 -13.67 -14.05 -12.55
C THR A 435 -12.55 -13.52 -13.45
N VAL A 436 -11.95 -14.37 -14.29
CA VAL A 436 -10.84 -13.97 -15.17
C VAL A 436 -11.25 -12.87 -16.17
N PRO A 437 -12.37 -13.01 -16.93
CA PRO A 437 -12.85 -11.95 -17.82
C PRO A 437 -13.12 -10.63 -17.11
N LEU A 438 -13.69 -10.65 -15.90
CA LEU A 438 -13.93 -9.43 -15.13
C LEU A 438 -12.62 -8.68 -14.81
N TYR A 439 -11.56 -9.39 -14.42
CA TYR A 439 -10.26 -8.75 -14.18
C TYR A 439 -9.60 -8.23 -15.46
N PHE A 440 -9.73 -8.94 -16.59
CA PHE A 440 -9.30 -8.41 -17.88
C PHE A 440 -10.10 -7.16 -18.29
N SER A 441 -11.42 -7.16 -18.06
CA SER A 441 -12.28 -6.01 -18.32
C SER A 441 -11.87 -4.79 -17.49
N ALA A 442 -11.49 -4.97 -16.22
CA ALA A 442 -10.99 -3.89 -15.36
C ALA A 442 -9.67 -3.32 -15.89
N ALA A 443 -8.81 -4.18 -16.41
CA ALA A 443 -7.54 -3.76 -16.98
C ALA A 443 -7.72 -2.98 -18.29
N LEU A 444 -8.61 -3.45 -19.17
CA LEU A 444 -9.00 -2.76 -20.40
C LEU A 444 -9.66 -1.42 -20.09
N PHE A 445 -10.56 -1.38 -19.11
CA PHE A 445 -11.22 -0.16 -18.66
C PHE A 445 -10.20 0.90 -18.20
N MET A 446 -9.22 0.51 -17.37
CA MET A 446 -8.11 1.40 -16.99
C MET A 446 -7.28 1.87 -18.18
N TYR A 447 -7.03 1.00 -19.15
CA TYR A 447 -6.25 1.34 -20.33
C TYR A 447 -6.95 2.38 -21.20
N PHE A 448 -8.24 2.17 -21.50
CA PHE A 448 -9.02 3.09 -22.33
C PHE A 448 -9.22 4.44 -21.63
N LEU A 449 -9.60 4.44 -20.35
CA LEU A 449 -9.79 5.69 -19.61
C LEU A 449 -8.49 6.46 -19.41
N GLY A 450 -7.37 5.77 -19.14
CA GLY A 450 -6.06 6.42 -19.03
C GLY A 450 -5.61 7.08 -20.33
N LYS A 451 -5.83 6.42 -21.47
CA LYS A 451 -5.56 7.00 -22.80
C LYS A 451 -6.47 8.18 -23.12
N ALA A 452 -7.77 8.07 -22.82
CA ALA A 452 -8.73 9.14 -23.05
C ALA A 452 -8.38 10.39 -22.22
N PHE A 453 -8.00 10.19 -20.95
CA PHE A 453 -7.53 11.27 -20.08
C PHE A 453 -6.27 11.95 -20.63
N TYR A 454 -5.28 11.17 -21.08
CA TYR A 454 -4.07 11.72 -21.69
C TYR A 454 -4.37 12.54 -22.96
N ALA A 455 -5.21 12.02 -23.87
CA ALA A 455 -5.55 12.71 -25.11
C ALA A 455 -6.23 14.07 -24.83
N ARG A 456 -7.11 14.14 -23.83
CA ARG A 456 -7.74 15.41 -23.42
C ARG A 456 -6.75 16.36 -22.74
N TRP A 457 -5.87 15.86 -21.89
CA TRP A 457 -4.84 16.69 -21.26
C TRP A 457 -3.93 17.35 -22.30
N VAL A 458 -3.56 16.62 -23.37
CA VAL A 458 -2.83 17.18 -24.51
C VAL A 458 -3.66 18.26 -25.21
N LYS A 459 -4.94 18.01 -25.47
CA LYS A 459 -5.84 18.98 -26.10
C LYS A 459 -6.01 20.26 -25.26
N GLU A 460 -6.21 20.14 -23.95
CA GLU A 460 -6.32 21.28 -23.04
C GLU A 460 -5.01 22.07 -22.96
N ALA A 461 -3.86 21.38 -22.97
CA ALA A 461 -2.56 22.04 -23.04
C ALA A 461 -2.35 22.78 -24.36
N GLU A 462 -2.81 22.23 -25.48
CA GLU A 462 -2.79 22.87 -26.79
C GLU A 462 -3.74 24.07 -26.85
N GLU A 463 -4.97 23.94 -26.35
CA GLU A 463 -5.95 25.02 -26.26
C GLU A 463 -5.46 26.16 -25.36
N ALA A 464 -4.87 25.84 -24.19
CA ALA A 464 -4.27 26.82 -23.31
C ALA A 464 -3.05 27.51 -23.94
N LYS A 465 -2.22 26.76 -24.67
CA LYS A 465 -1.10 27.31 -25.44
C LYS A 465 -1.60 28.26 -26.53
N ASN A 466 -2.63 27.86 -27.27
CA ASN A 466 -3.23 28.69 -28.31
C ASN A 466 -3.86 29.96 -27.73
N ALA A 467 -4.56 29.85 -26.59
CA ALA A 467 -5.11 30.99 -25.86
C ALA A 467 -4.01 31.96 -25.38
N ALA A 468 -2.88 31.44 -24.88
CA ALA A 468 -1.73 32.24 -24.51
C ALA A 468 -1.10 32.96 -25.72
N LEU A 469 -0.94 32.25 -26.85
CA LEU A 469 -0.43 32.80 -28.10
C LEU A 469 -1.35 33.90 -28.67
N THR A 470 -2.68 33.73 -28.60
CA THR A 470 -3.64 34.76 -29.03
C THR A 470 -3.65 35.99 -28.14
N ARG A 471 -3.25 35.84 -26.87
CA ARG A 471 -3.20 36.94 -25.90
C ARG A 471 -1.90 37.76 -26.03
N ASP A 472 -0.82 37.12 -26.46
CA ASP A 472 0.44 37.79 -26.82
C ASP A 472 0.40 38.43 -28.23
N SER A 473 -0.50 37.99 -29.12
CA SER A 473 -0.67 38.56 -30.47
C SER A 473 -1.61 39.76 -30.54
N THR A 474 -2.39 40.06 -29.49
CA THR A 474 -3.14 41.32 -29.34
C THR A 474 -2.24 42.48 -28.91
N VAL A 475 -1.21 42.78 -29.70
CA VAL A 475 -0.65 44.13 -29.74
C VAL A 475 -1.55 44.92 -30.67
N ALA A 476 -2.27 45.90 -30.13
CA ALA A 476 -3.17 46.77 -30.87
C ALA A 476 -2.40 47.52 -31.97
N VAL A 477 -2.38 46.96 -33.19
CA VAL A 477 -2.06 47.73 -34.38
C VAL A 477 -3.32 48.56 -34.65
N GLY A 478 -3.27 49.83 -34.26
CA GLY A 478 -4.29 50.83 -34.58
C GLY A 478 -4.35 51.06 -36.08
N VAL A 479 -5.11 50.22 -36.79
CA VAL A 479 -5.48 50.46 -38.18
C VAL A 479 -6.76 51.30 -38.16
N LYS A 480 -6.61 52.61 -38.47
CA LYS A 480 -7.72 53.49 -38.82
C LYS A 480 -8.50 52.87 -39.98
N GLN A 481 -9.75 52.50 -39.75
CA GLN A 481 -10.72 52.29 -40.83
C GLN A 481 -11.02 53.62 -41.53
N PRO A 482 -11.21 53.61 -42.86
CA PRO A 482 -12.13 54.52 -43.49
C PRO A 482 -13.31 53.78 -44.13
N ASN A 483 -14.47 54.29 -43.77
CA ASN A 483 -15.80 54.27 -44.39
C ASN A 483 -16.59 52.96 -44.63
N PRO A 484 -17.87 52.97 -44.23
CA PRO A 484 -18.89 52.02 -44.68
C PRO A 484 -19.47 52.53 -46.00
N ASP A 485 -19.69 51.61 -46.94
CA ASP A 485 -20.76 51.66 -47.95
C ASP A 485 -20.48 50.54 -48.94
N PHE A 486 -21.13 49.39 -48.75
CA PHE A 486 -21.52 48.51 -49.85
C PHE A 486 -22.60 47.55 -49.36
N GLU A 487 -23.85 47.92 -49.65
CA GLU A 487 -24.97 46.99 -49.68
C GLU A 487 -24.70 45.92 -50.76
N SER A 488 -24.91 44.64 -50.44
CA SER A 488 -25.34 43.69 -51.45
C SER A 488 -26.47 42.82 -50.93
N LYS A 489 -27.63 42.98 -51.58
CA LYS A 489 -28.72 42.02 -51.58
C LYS A 489 -28.32 40.82 -52.43
N SER A 490 -28.63 39.62 -51.96
CA SER A 490 -29.16 38.55 -52.82
C SER A 490 -29.91 37.53 -51.97
N ASP A 491 -31.23 37.55 -52.16
CA ASP A 491 -32.25 36.64 -51.63
C ASP A 491 -32.27 35.29 -52.38
N VAL A 492 -32.44 34.20 -51.62
CA VAL A 492 -33.21 32.92 -51.81
C VAL A 492 -33.18 32.22 -53.21
N VAL A 493 -33.09 30.89 -53.43
CA VAL A 493 -33.77 29.70 -52.88
C VAL A 493 -33.08 28.42 -53.41
N THR A 494 -32.88 27.39 -52.57
CA THR A 494 -33.23 25.97 -52.88
C THR A 494 -33.39 25.19 -51.58
N GLU A 495 -34.64 24.82 -51.29
CA GLU A 495 -35.07 23.91 -50.23
C GLU A 495 -34.66 22.46 -50.51
N GLY A 496 -34.71 21.62 -49.47
CA GLY A 496 -35.15 20.24 -49.67
C GLY A 496 -34.69 19.24 -48.63
N GLU A 497 -33.61 18.52 -48.92
CA GLU A 497 -33.25 17.30 -48.19
C GLU A 497 -31.87 17.34 -47.52
N ASP A 498 -30.93 18.14 -48.04
CA ASP A 498 -29.56 18.18 -47.53
C ASP A 498 -29.42 19.00 -46.24
N THR A 499 -30.27 20.00 -46.03
CA THR A 499 -30.27 20.81 -44.80
C THR A 499 -30.82 20.02 -43.61
N ALA A 500 -31.82 19.15 -43.82
CA ALA A 500 -32.36 18.30 -42.78
C ALA A 500 -31.37 17.19 -42.39
N ARG A 501 -30.70 16.55 -43.36
CA ARG A 501 -29.63 15.57 -43.09
C ARG A 501 -28.41 16.23 -42.45
N MET A 502 -27.99 17.40 -42.91
CA MET A 502 -26.89 18.14 -42.28
C MET A 502 -27.25 18.57 -40.86
N LYS A 503 -28.48 19.04 -40.62
CA LYS A 503 -28.94 19.41 -39.28
C LYS A 503 -29.06 18.20 -38.35
N LEU A 504 -29.47 17.03 -38.85
CA LEU A 504 -29.56 15.78 -38.08
C LEU A 504 -28.17 15.18 -37.83
N VAL A 505 -27.22 15.31 -38.78
CA VAL A 505 -25.81 14.95 -38.59
C VAL A 505 -25.11 15.91 -37.63
N VAL A 506 -25.44 17.21 -37.68
CA VAL A 506 -24.93 18.23 -36.76
C VAL A 506 -25.54 18.06 -35.38
N GLU A 507 -26.84 17.77 -35.25
CA GLU A 507 -27.48 17.45 -33.97
C GLU A 507 -26.98 16.11 -33.42
N ALA A 508 -26.83 15.07 -34.25
CA ALA A 508 -26.24 13.80 -33.81
C ALA A 508 -24.77 13.97 -33.43
N ALA A 509 -24.02 14.81 -34.13
CA ALA A 509 -22.65 15.18 -33.76
C ALA A 509 -22.65 16.01 -32.47
N GLN A 510 -23.51 17.00 -32.31
CA GLN A 510 -23.63 17.82 -31.10
C GLN A 510 -24.09 17.00 -29.90
N ILE A 511 -25.02 16.05 -30.08
CA ILE A 511 -25.44 15.10 -29.04
C ILE A 511 -24.28 14.16 -28.72
N LYS A 512 -23.52 13.67 -29.71
CA LYS A 512 -22.33 12.83 -29.52
C LYS A 512 -21.17 13.58 -28.86
N TYR A 513 -21.01 14.87 -29.14
CA TYR A 513 -20.06 15.78 -28.50
C TYR A 513 -20.52 16.13 -27.08
N ALA A 514 -21.80 16.40 -26.85
CA ALA A 514 -22.38 16.70 -25.54
C ALA A 514 -22.44 15.48 -24.62
N THR A 515 -22.68 14.26 -25.15
CA THR A 515 -22.54 13.01 -24.38
C THR A 515 -21.07 12.67 -24.15
N LYS A 516 -20.17 12.93 -25.12
CA LYS A 516 -18.73 12.86 -24.87
C LYS A 516 -18.36 13.79 -23.73
N ASP A 517 -18.78 15.06 -23.76
CA ASP A 517 -18.48 16.10 -22.78
C ASP A 517 -19.09 15.81 -21.41
N ARG A 518 -20.31 15.29 -21.30
CA ARG A 518 -20.89 14.85 -20.01
C ARG A 518 -20.15 13.66 -19.41
N VAL A 519 -19.83 12.65 -20.22
CA VAL A 519 -19.01 11.51 -19.76
C VAL A 519 -17.61 12.02 -19.39
N LEU A 520 -17.08 12.99 -20.13
CA LEU A 520 -15.80 13.69 -19.90
C LEU A 520 -15.79 14.55 -18.64
N ASP A 521 -16.90 15.21 -18.28
CA ASP A 521 -17.04 16.05 -17.09
C ASP A 521 -17.09 15.20 -15.82
N VAL A 522 -17.79 14.06 -15.90
CA VAL A 522 -17.77 13.01 -14.86
C VAL A 522 -16.36 12.40 -14.71
N LEU A 523 -15.57 12.39 -15.80
CA LEU A 523 -14.18 11.90 -15.81
C LEU A 523 -13.13 12.91 -15.31
N ILE A 524 -13.48 14.18 -15.05
CA ILE A 524 -12.54 15.22 -14.58
C ILE A 524 -12.91 15.81 -13.21
N ASN A 525 -14.18 16.08 -12.95
CA ASN A 525 -14.59 16.68 -11.68
C ASN A 525 -14.64 15.66 -10.53
N LYS A 526 -14.18 16.03 -9.33
CA LYS A 526 -14.27 15.23 -8.08
C LYS A 526 -13.59 13.85 -8.10
N GLY A 527 -12.32 13.83 -8.51
CA GLY A 527 -11.46 12.63 -8.52
C GLY A 527 -11.37 11.90 -9.87
N GLY A 528 -12.14 12.36 -10.87
CA GLY A 528 -12.04 11.96 -12.27
C GLY A 528 -12.16 10.46 -12.58
N TYR A 529 -11.59 10.02 -13.70
CA TYR A 529 -11.67 8.63 -14.19
C TYR A 529 -11.11 7.59 -13.22
N VAL A 530 -10.18 8.00 -12.35
CA VAL A 530 -9.60 7.15 -11.31
C VAL A 530 -10.68 6.73 -10.31
N ARG A 531 -11.65 7.62 -10.02
CA ARG A 531 -12.79 7.28 -9.16
C ARG A 531 -13.69 6.23 -9.78
N SER A 532 -14.05 6.40 -11.05
CA SER A 532 -14.83 5.41 -11.81
C SER A 532 -14.10 4.06 -11.89
N THR A 533 -12.79 4.09 -12.09
CA THR A 533 -11.93 2.90 -12.09
C THR A 533 -11.94 2.18 -10.74
N GLN A 534 -11.89 2.93 -9.62
CA GLN A 534 -11.94 2.36 -8.27
C GLN A 534 -13.29 1.71 -7.99
N VAL A 535 -14.40 2.34 -8.38
CA VAL A 535 -15.75 1.75 -8.25
C VAL A 535 -15.84 0.46 -9.08
N PHE A 536 -15.44 0.51 -10.35
CA PHE A 536 -15.46 -0.68 -11.22
C PHE A 536 -14.59 -1.81 -10.67
N SER A 537 -13.38 -1.50 -10.21
CA SER A 537 -12.48 -2.49 -9.59
C SER A 537 -13.08 -3.09 -8.33
N SER A 538 -13.86 -2.32 -7.57
CA SER A 538 -14.55 -2.77 -6.36
C SER A 538 -15.71 -3.71 -6.69
N VAL A 539 -16.46 -3.43 -7.76
CA VAL A 539 -17.48 -4.35 -8.30
C VAL A 539 -16.84 -5.66 -8.74
N VAL A 540 -15.73 -5.61 -9.49
CA VAL A 540 -15.00 -6.81 -9.91
C VAL A 540 -14.53 -7.66 -8.73
N ILE A 541 -14.00 -7.03 -7.68
CA ILE A 541 -13.62 -7.72 -6.44
C ILE A 541 -14.85 -8.32 -5.74
N ALA A 542 -15.95 -7.57 -5.63
CA ALA A 542 -17.19 -8.06 -5.04
C ALA A 542 -17.72 -9.29 -5.78
N CYS A 543 -17.73 -9.26 -7.12
CA CYS A 543 -18.09 -10.40 -7.96
C CYS A 543 -17.15 -11.59 -7.74
N HIS A 544 -15.83 -11.38 -7.65
CA HIS A 544 -14.88 -12.47 -7.39
C HIS A 544 -15.11 -13.11 -6.02
N VAL A 545 -15.24 -12.32 -4.95
CA VAL A 545 -15.53 -12.84 -3.61
C VAL A 545 -16.88 -13.57 -3.58
N CYS A 546 -17.87 -13.03 -4.27
CA CYS A 546 -19.19 -13.66 -4.43
C CYS A 546 -19.09 -14.99 -5.18
N CYS A 547 -18.34 -15.07 -6.28
CA CYS A 547 -18.11 -16.33 -7.02
C CYS A 547 -17.46 -17.39 -6.13
N MET A 548 -16.45 -17.03 -5.33
CA MET A 548 -15.80 -17.97 -4.41
C MET A 548 -16.72 -18.39 -3.26
N GLY A 549 -17.59 -17.48 -2.80
CA GLY A 549 -18.66 -17.80 -1.85
C GLY A 549 -19.71 -18.75 -2.40
N ILE A 550 -20.20 -18.50 -3.61
CA ILE A 550 -21.15 -19.38 -4.31
C ILE A 550 -20.52 -20.76 -4.51
N LEU A 551 -19.25 -20.82 -4.90
CA LEU A 551 -18.55 -22.08 -5.09
C LEU A 551 -18.39 -22.85 -3.77
N LEU A 552 -18.06 -22.16 -2.67
CA LEU A 552 -18.07 -22.73 -1.33
C LEU A 552 -19.44 -23.33 -0.98
N LEU A 553 -20.52 -22.58 -1.21
CA LEU A 553 -21.89 -23.01 -0.92
C LEU A 553 -22.29 -24.20 -1.80
N ALA A 554 -22.07 -24.12 -3.11
CA ALA A 554 -22.42 -25.17 -4.08
C ALA A 554 -21.77 -26.51 -3.75
N VAL A 555 -20.47 -26.51 -3.41
CA VAL A 555 -19.75 -27.74 -3.01
C VAL A 555 -20.22 -28.26 -1.64
N SER A 556 -20.85 -27.42 -0.82
CA SER A 556 -21.39 -27.81 0.49
C SER A 556 -22.88 -28.16 0.49
N THR A 557 -23.62 -27.93 -0.60
CA THR A 557 -25.10 -28.01 -0.64
C THR A 557 -25.59 -28.71 -1.91
N GLY A 558 -24.88 -29.76 -2.33
CA GLY A 558 -25.17 -30.54 -3.53
C GLY A 558 -26.27 -31.59 -3.32
N LYS A 559 -26.79 -32.15 -4.42
CA LYS A 559 -27.86 -33.16 -4.40
C LYS A 559 -27.47 -34.41 -3.60
N LYS A 560 -26.21 -34.83 -3.69
CA LYS A 560 -25.69 -35.97 -2.92
C LYS A 560 -25.55 -35.67 -1.42
N ILE A 561 -25.33 -34.41 -1.06
CA ILE A 561 -25.30 -33.96 0.33
C ILE A 561 -26.71 -33.97 0.89
N ASP A 562 -27.68 -33.41 0.16
CA ASP A 562 -29.09 -33.43 0.55
C ASP A 562 -29.64 -34.86 0.66
N GLU A 563 -29.22 -35.74 -0.25
CA GLU A 563 -29.58 -37.16 -0.21
C GLU A 563 -28.95 -37.89 0.99
N TYR A 564 -27.70 -37.56 1.34
CA TYR A 564 -27.06 -38.08 2.55
C TYR A 564 -27.79 -37.60 3.82
N GLU A 565 -28.14 -36.32 3.91
CA GLU A 565 -28.88 -35.77 5.05
C GLU A 565 -30.24 -36.44 5.21
N ARG A 566 -30.95 -36.64 4.10
CA ARG A 566 -32.26 -37.31 4.08
C ARG A 566 -32.18 -38.76 4.55
N VAL A 567 -31.10 -39.48 4.22
CA VAL A 567 -30.95 -40.90 4.56
C VAL A 567 -30.40 -41.10 5.97
N ASN A 568 -29.45 -40.27 6.40
CA ASN A 568 -28.73 -40.45 7.66
C ASN A 568 -29.23 -39.56 8.80
N ASN A 569 -30.21 -38.69 8.55
CA ASN A 569 -30.74 -37.67 9.49
C ASN A 569 -29.64 -36.83 10.17
N ASN A 570 -28.46 -36.75 9.55
CA ASN A 570 -27.28 -36.06 10.06
C ASN A 570 -26.60 -35.33 8.90
N SER A 571 -26.16 -34.10 9.15
CA SER A 571 -25.42 -33.30 8.17
C SER A 571 -24.08 -33.92 7.80
N PRO A 572 -23.68 -33.96 6.51
CA PRO A 572 -22.40 -34.49 6.08
C PRO A 572 -21.26 -33.54 6.43
N GLY A 573 -20.86 -33.53 7.70
CA GLY A 573 -19.61 -32.96 8.19
C GLY A 573 -19.28 -31.52 7.76
N GLN A 574 -18.01 -31.15 7.90
CA GLN A 574 -17.53 -29.79 7.61
C GLN A 574 -17.39 -29.56 6.08
N PRO A 575 -17.79 -28.38 5.56
CA PRO A 575 -17.43 -27.91 4.22
C PRO A 575 -15.95 -28.15 3.95
N LYS A 576 -15.63 -28.64 2.75
CA LYS A 576 -14.26 -28.96 2.35
C LYS A 576 -13.31 -27.79 2.66
N PRO A 577 -12.33 -27.95 3.58
CA PRO A 577 -11.50 -26.85 4.08
C PRO A 577 -10.76 -26.07 2.99
N VAL A 578 -10.49 -26.72 1.85
CA VAL A 578 -9.82 -26.13 0.69
C VAL A 578 -10.65 -25.01 0.04
N TYR A 579 -11.96 -25.21 -0.14
CA TYR A 579 -12.85 -24.21 -0.72
C TYR A 579 -13.09 -23.04 0.23
N TYR A 580 -13.18 -23.35 1.52
CA TYR A 580 -13.23 -22.33 2.55
C TYR A 580 -11.95 -21.48 2.59
N MET A 581 -10.77 -22.11 2.49
CA MET A 581 -9.50 -21.41 2.33
C MET A 581 -9.46 -20.55 1.06
N GLY A 582 -10.00 -21.04 -0.06
CA GLY A 582 -10.15 -20.29 -1.31
C GLY A 582 -10.99 -19.02 -1.10
N PHE A 583 -12.13 -19.13 -0.43
CA PHE A 583 -12.98 -18.00 -0.06
C PHE A 583 -12.25 -16.99 0.84
N LEU A 584 -11.61 -17.46 1.90
CA LEU A 584 -10.82 -16.61 2.81
C LEU A 584 -9.69 -15.86 2.08
N ASN A 585 -9.00 -16.54 1.17
CA ASN A 585 -7.97 -15.93 0.34
C ASN A 585 -8.55 -14.88 -0.62
N ALA A 586 -9.74 -15.09 -1.16
CA ALA A 586 -10.44 -14.11 -2.00
C ALA A 586 -10.84 -12.85 -1.21
N VAL A 587 -11.34 -13.00 0.02
CA VAL A 587 -11.62 -11.86 0.93
C VAL A 587 -10.34 -11.09 1.21
N LEU A 588 -9.25 -11.78 1.57
CA LEU A 588 -7.95 -11.16 1.82
C LEU A 588 -7.30 -10.56 0.58
N PHE A 589 -7.63 -11.06 -0.61
CA PHE A 589 -7.06 -10.56 -1.86
C PHE A 589 -7.36 -9.08 -2.00
N ALA A 590 -8.59 -8.62 -1.73
CA ALA A 590 -8.93 -7.20 -1.80
C ALA A 590 -8.03 -6.30 -0.95
N HIS A 591 -7.57 -6.80 0.19
CA HIS A 591 -6.74 -6.07 1.16
C HIS A 591 -5.23 -6.22 0.95
N ARG A 592 -4.80 -7.20 0.16
CA ARG A 592 -3.38 -7.47 -0.18
C ARG A 592 -3.04 -7.19 -1.66
N SER A 593 -4.04 -6.91 -2.49
CA SER A 593 -3.90 -6.94 -3.94
C SER A 593 -3.13 -5.74 -4.49
N GLY A 594 -2.25 -6.05 -5.47
CA GLY A 594 -1.61 -5.04 -6.31
C GLY A 594 -2.57 -4.28 -7.24
N PHE A 595 -3.88 -4.56 -7.21
CA PHE A 595 -4.91 -3.75 -7.89
C PHE A 595 -5.09 -2.35 -7.28
N ARG A 596 -4.44 -2.06 -6.13
CA ARG A 596 -4.38 -0.71 -5.51
C ARG A 596 -5.76 -0.10 -5.29
N VAL A 597 -6.71 -0.93 -4.85
CA VAL A 597 -8.04 -0.45 -4.44
C VAL A 597 -7.91 0.25 -3.09
N ARG A 598 -8.57 1.39 -2.94
CA ARG A 598 -8.53 2.16 -1.68
C ARG A 598 -9.18 1.39 -0.54
N PHE A 599 -8.71 1.63 0.69
CA PHE A 599 -9.13 0.81 1.83
C PHE A 599 -10.64 0.88 2.06
N ILE A 600 -11.26 2.07 1.86
CA ILE A 600 -12.70 2.26 2.04
C ILE A 600 -13.47 1.30 1.13
N TYR A 601 -13.20 1.33 -0.17
CA TYR A 601 -13.95 0.51 -1.12
C TYR A 601 -13.68 -0.98 -0.91
N ALA A 602 -12.42 -1.36 -0.68
CA ALA A 602 -12.06 -2.73 -0.36
C ALA A 602 -12.83 -3.23 0.88
N THR A 603 -12.85 -2.44 1.96
CA THR A 603 -13.50 -2.80 3.22
C THR A 603 -15.02 -2.89 3.08
N TYR A 604 -15.68 -1.89 2.49
CA TYR A 604 -17.14 -1.91 2.35
C TYR A 604 -17.61 -3.06 1.45
N THR A 605 -16.93 -3.29 0.31
CA THR A 605 -17.32 -4.36 -0.62
C THR A 605 -17.07 -5.74 -0.06
N THR A 606 -15.92 -6.01 0.57
CA THR A 606 -15.68 -7.31 1.19
C THR A 606 -16.59 -7.54 2.38
N PHE A 607 -16.92 -6.50 3.15
CA PHE A 607 -17.85 -6.60 4.28
C PHE A 607 -19.25 -7.02 3.84
N VAL A 608 -19.83 -6.30 2.87
CA VAL A 608 -21.21 -6.57 2.39
C VAL A 608 -21.31 -7.99 1.81
N VAL A 609 -20.34 -8.38 0.97
CA VAL A 609 -20.34 -9.71 0.35
C VAL A 609 -20.09 -10.80 1.37
N ALA A 610 -19.12 -10.63 2.28
CA ALA A 610 -18.84 -11.61 3.32
C ALA A 610 -20.02 -11.79 4.27
N LEU A 611 -20.69 -10.69 4.66
CA LEU A 611 -21.89 -10.75 5.49
C LEU A 611 -23.02 -11.49 4.79
N GLY A 612 -23.27 -11.20 3.51
CA GLY A 612 -24.29 -11.91 2.73
C GLY A 612 -24.02 -13.42 2.65
N ILE A 613 -22.77 -13.81 2.42
CA ILE A 613 -22.37 -15.23 2.38
C ILE A 613 -22.49 -15.87 3.77
N ILE A 614 -22.10 -15.19 4.85
CA ILE A 614 -22.25 -15.71 6.21
C ILE A 614 -23.73 -15.91 6.55
N ILE A 615 -24.61 -14.98 6.19
CA ILE A 615 -26.05 -15.11 6.42
C ILE A 615 -26.59 -16.31 5.64
N ALA A 616 -26.30 -16.39 4.33
CA ALA A 616 -26.72 -17.52 3.49
C ALA A 616 -26.21 -18.85 4.08
N ALA A 617 -24.94 -18.91 4.43
CA ALA A 617 -24.32 -20.07 5.04
C ALA A 617 -24.98 -20.45 6.39
N SER A 618 -25.19 -19.48 7.28
CA SER A 618 -25.82 -19.70 8.59
C SER A 618 -27.25 -20.25 8.50
N SER A 619 -27.97 -19.95 7.41
CA SER A 619 -29.30 -20.51 7.16
C SER A 619 -29.27 -21.98 6.71
N MET A 620 -28.14 -22.45 6.19
CA MET A 620 -27.99 -23.81 5.65
C MET A 620 -27.39 -24.79 6.66
N SER A 621 -26.43 -24.36 7.50
CA SER A 621 -25.87 -25.22 8.57
C SER A 621 -25.38 -24.44 9.81
N PRO A 622 -26.27 -24.13 10.77
CA PRO A 622 -25.98 -23.19 11.86
C PRO A 622 -24.75 -23.54 12.71
N ALA A 623 -24.55 -24.84 13.01
CA ALA A 623 -23.50 -25.29 13.93
C ALA A 623 -22.07 -25.14 13.36
N TYR A 624 -21.88 -25.42 12.07
CA TYR A 624 -20.56 -25.34 11.45
C TYR A 624 -20.21 -23.93 10.97
N TYR A 625 -21.20 -23.17 10.50
CA TYR A 625 -20.95 -21.82 10.00
C TYR A 625 -20.69 -20.78 11.09
N GLN A 626 -21.01 -21.07 12.37
CA GLN A 626 -20.60 -20.21 13.47
C GLN A 626 -19.06 -20.17 13.63
N GLN A 627 -18.37 -21.31 13.46
CA GLN A 627 -16.90 -21.37 13.50
C GLN A 627 -16.28 -20.61 12.32
N TYR A 628 -16.85 -20.78 11.12
CA TYR A 628 -16.40 -20.07 9.92
C TYR A 628 -16.68 -18.56 10.00
N ALA A 629 -17.83 -18.14 10.49
CA ALA A 629 -18.14 -16.73 10.72
C ALA A 629 -17.11 -16.08 11.66
N GLY A 630 -16.65 -16.80 12.69
CA GLY A 630 -15.55 -16.38 13.56
C GLY A 630 -14.24 -16.13 12.80
N TYR A 631 -13.81 -17.08 11.97
CA TYR A 631 -12.61 -16.93 11.14
C TYR A 631 -12.73 -15.79 10.13
N VAL A 632 -13.86 -15.66 9.43
CA VAL A 632 -14.10 -14.55 8.49
C VAL A 632 -14.04 -13.21 9.22
N SER A 633 -14.61 -13.11 10.42
CA SER A 633 -14.58 -11.89 11.23
C SER A 633 -13.14 -11.48 11.59
N VAL A 634 -12.32 -12.43 12.05
CA VAL A 634 -10.90 -12.19 12.37
C VAL A 634 -10.13 -11.75 11.13
N ILE A 635 -10.32 -12.46 10.01
CA ILE A 635 -9.67 -12.16 8.73
C ILE A 635 -10.07 -10.79 8.19
N PHE A 636 -11.35 -10.44 8.30
CA PHE A 636 -11.87 -9.14 7.88
C PHE A 636 -11.24 -8.01 8.68
N LEU A 637 -11.19 -8.13 10.02
CA LEU A 637 -10.54 -7.14 10.89
C LEU A 637 -9.04 -7.00 10.56
N MET A 638 -8.33 -8.11 10.39
CA MET A 638 -6.91 -8.10 10.03
C MET A 638 -6.67 -7.52 8.62
N GLY A 639 -7.51 -7.87 7.63
CA GLY A 639 -7.45 -7.33 6.27
C GLY A 639 -7.71 -5.82 6.24
N MET A 640 -8.69 -5.35 7.00
CA MET A 640 -8.97 -3.92 7.18
C MET A 640 -7.73 -3.20 7.73
N MET A 641 -7.08 -3.74 8.77
CA MET A 641 -5.85 -3.17 9.34
C MET A 641 -4.71 -3.06 8.31
N ILE A 642 -4.53 -4.06 7.45
CA ILE A 642 -3.51 -4.06 6.38
C ILE A 642 -3.80 -2.93 5.38
N SER A 643 -5.01 -2.89 4.83
CA SER A 643 -5.38 -1.90 3.82
C SER A 643 -5.40 -0.47 4.35
N HIS A 644 -5.86 -0.27 5.59
CA HIS A 644 -5.80 1.01 6.29
C HIS A 644 -4.35 1.47 6.48
N GLU A 645 -3.43 0.56 6.82
CA GLU A 645 -2.02 0.90 6.96
C GLU A 645 -1.39 1.34 5.65
N GLU A 646 -1.62 0.58 4.57
CA GLU A 646 -1.08 0.94 3.26
C GLU A 646 -1.58 2.33 2.82
N GLU A 647 -2.86 2.65 3.02
CA GLU A 647 -3.40 3.97 2.71
C GLU A 647 -2.83 5.07 3.59
N SER A 648 -2.64 4.81 4.89
CA SER A 648 -1.97 5.75 5.78
C SER A 648 -0.53 6.05 5.33
N LEU A 649 0.22 5.04 4.89
CA LEU A 649 1.62 5.19 4.46
C LEU A 649 1.74 5.99 3.16
N ARG A 650 0.89 5.72 2.18
CA ARG A 650 0.87 6.46 0.89
C ARG A 650 0.44 7.92 1.10
N ARG A 651 -0.50 8.19 2.00
CA ARG A 651 -0.89 9.57 2.37
C ARG A 651 0.23 10.32 3.05
N THR A 652 0.92 9.68 3.99
CA THR A 652 2.12 10.25 4.63
C THR A 652 3.21 10.52 3.60
N PHE A 653 3.45 9.59 2.66
CA PHE A 653 4.41 9.81 1.58
C PHE A 653 4.05 11.04 0.75
N PHE A 654 2.76 11.20 0.39
CA PHE A 654 2.28 12.34 -0.39
C PHE A 654 2.56 13.68 0.31
N VAL A 655 2.24 13.79 1.60
CA VAL A 655 2.49 15.01 2.39
C VAL A 655 3.99 15.29 2.53
N LEU A 656 4.78 14.28 2.91
CA LEU A 656 6.23 14.44 3.08
C LEU A 656 6.92 14.82 1.76
N LYS A 657 6.50 14.21 0.65
CA LYS A 657 6.98 14.56 -0.68
C LYS A 657 6.71 16.04 -0.97
N SER A 658 5.48 16.51 -0.77
CA SER A 658 5.11 17.91 -1.03
C SER A 658 5.97 18.92 -0.27
N ILE A 659 6.23 18.65 1.01
CA ILE A 659 7.09 19.52 1.84
C ILE A 659 8.52 19.54 1.26
N ARG A 660 9.10 18.37 0.98
CA ARG A 660 10.44 18.27 0.40
C ARG A 660 10.54 18.85 -1.02
N THR A 661 9.43 18.85 -1.77
CA THR A 661 9.39 19.51 -3.09
C THR A 661 9.62 21.00 -2.96
N LEU A 662 8.93 21.66 -2.03
CA LEU A 662 9.04 23.10 -1.83
C LEU A 662 10.39 23.50 -1.23
N GLU A 663 10.89 22.73 -0.26
CA GLU A 663 12.24 22.93 0.29
C GLU A 663 13.31 22.84 -0.80
N PHE A 664 13.18 21.86 -1.70
CA PHE A 664 14.08 21.74 -2.84
C PHE A 664 13.97 22.94 -3.79
N GLU A 665 12.76 23.43 -4.08
CA GLU A 665 12.57 24.60 -4.95
C GLU A 665 13.23 25.84 -4.37
N GLU A 666 13.10 26.06 -3.06
CA GLU A 666 13.78 27.14 -2.35
C GLU A 666 15.29 26.99 -2.41
N TRP A 667 15.81 25.82 -2.01
CA TRP A 667 17.23 25.52 -2.09
C TRP A 667 17.79 25.68 -3.51
N PHE A 668 17.08 25.17 -4.52
CA PHE A 668 17.49 25.26 -5.91
C PHE A 668 17.48 26.70 -6.41
N SER A 669 16.53 27.52 -5.96
CA SER A 669 16.51 28.95 -6.26
C SER A 669 17.73 29.68 -5.69
N VAL A 670 18.14 29.31 -4.46
CA VAL A 670 19.34 29.83 -3.80
C VAL A 670 20.59 29.36 -4.54
N VAL A 671 20.69 28.08 -4.89
CA VAL A 671 21.81 27.53 -5.68
C VAL A 671 21.91 28.20 -7.04
N LEU A 672 20.80 28.41 -7.74
CA LEU A 672 20.81 29.13 -9.03
C LEU A 672 21.26 30.58 -8.87
N ARG A 673 20.88 31.25 -7.78
CA ARG A 673 21.36 32.61 -7.47
C ARG A 673 22.86 32.61 -7.20
N ILE A 674 23.35 31.65 -6.41
CA ILE A 674 24.78 31.49 -6.12
C ILE A 674 25.54 31.13 -7.39
N GLN A 675 25.08 30.18 -8.20
CA GLN A 675 25.71 29.85 -9.48
C GLN A 675 25.69 31.02 -10.44
N GLY A 676 24.60 31.81 -10.48
CA GLY A 676 24.53 33.04 -11.25
C GLY A 676 25.58 34.05 -10.78
N TRP A 677 25.68 34.26 -9.47
CA TRP A 677 26.69 35.13 -8.86
C TRP A 677 28.12 34.63 -9.06
N VAL A 678 28.36 33.33 -8.88
CA VAL A 678 29.66 32.67 -9.10
C VAL A 678 30.04 32.76 -10.57
N LYS A 679 29.10 32.47 -11.50
CA LYS A 679 29.32 32.59 -12.94
C LYS A 679 29.59 34.03 -13.34
N GLU A 680 28.88 35.00 -12.77
CA GLU A 680 29.10 36.42 -13.02
C GLU A 680 30.44 36.88 -12.45
N ARG A 681 30.82 36.41 -11.26
CA ARG A 681 32.12 36.67 -10.65
C ARG A 681 33.26 36.04 -11.46
N PHE A 682 33.09 34.81 -11.94
CA PHE A 682 34.02 34.17 -12.86
C PHE A 682 34.03 34.86 -14.21
N ARG A 683 32.91 35.36 -14.73
CA ARG A 683 32.85 36.11 -15.98
C ARG A 683 33.55 37.45 -15.86
N LYS A 684 33.38 38.16 -14.73
CA LYS A 684 34.14 39.38 -14.39
C LYS A 684 35.63 39.09 -14.23
N LYS A 685 36.00 38.04 -13.49
CA LYS A 685 37.41 37.59 -13.42
C LYS A 685 37.96 37.16 -14.78
N LEU A 686 37.17 36.50 -15.63
CA LEU A 686 37.57 36.08 -16.98
C LEU A 686 37.69 37.29 -17.90
N HIS A 687 36.88 38.33 -17.69
CA HIS A 687 36.95 39.60 -18.41
C HIS A 687 38.17 40.41 -17.96
N GLU A 688 38.49 40.41 -16.67
CA GLU A 688 39.72 40.98 -16.10
C GLU A 688 40.97 40.23 -16.61
N VAL A 689 40.93 38.89 -16.63
CA VAL A 689 42.00 38.02 -17.15
C VAL A 689 42.14 38.16 -18.67
N ARG A 690 41.05 38.29 -19.43
CA ARG A 690 41.09 38.63 -20.86
C ARG A 690 41.62 40.02 -21.13
N SER A 691 41.28 41.01 -20.28
CA SER A 691 41.81 42.37 -20.40
C SER A 691 43.31 42.47 -20.06
N LYS A 692 43.91 41.42 -19.49
CA LYS A 692 45.33 41.35 -19.14
C LYS A 692 46.17 40.40 -20.01
N GLY A 693 45.62 39.86 -21.11
CA GLY A 693 46.41 39.21 -22.15
C GLY A 693 46.82 37.75 -21.89
N SER A 694 46.22 36.89 -22.72
CA SER A 694 46.73 35.64 -23.32
C SER A 694 46.90 34.33 -22.51
N LYS A 695 46.13 33.34 -23.02
CA LYS A 695 46.42 31.90 -23.25
C LYS A 695 46.73 30.97 -22.07
N GLU A 696 45.77 30.07 -21.85
CA GLU A 696 45.85 28.60 -21.75
C GLU A 696 44.97 28.07 -20.61
N MET A 697 43.98 27.25 -20.97
CA MET A 697 43.57 26.03 -20.25
C MET A 697 42.26 25.54 -20.87
N ASP A 698 42.38 24.67 -21.86
CA ASP A 698 41.35 23.70 -22.20
C ASP A 698 41.85 22.31 -21.80
N SER A 699 40.91 21.45 -21.40
CA SER A 699 41.05 20.11 -20.81
C SER A 699 41.52 20.16 -19.35
N ILE A 700 40.72 19.75 -18.37
CA ILE A 700 40.33 18.36 -18.10
C ILE A 700 38.98 18.38 -17.39
N ARG A 701 37.97 17.73 -17.96
CA ARG A 701 36.72 17.37 -17.25
C ARG A 701 36.50 15.87 -17.39
N ASN A 702 37.21 15.12 -16.56
CA ASN A 702 36.93 13.71 -16.38
C ASN A 702 35.54 13.58 -15.76
N ALA A 703 34.63 12.99 -16.53
CA ALA A 703 33.32 12.59 -16.04
C ALA A 703 33.54 11.47 -15.01
N GLU A 704 33.33 11.83 -13.75
CA GLU A 704 33.22 10.87 -12.66
C GLU A 704 32.17 9.80 -13.06
N PRO A 705 32.50 8.50 -12.99
CA PRO A 705 31.53 7.46 -13.30
C PRO A 705 30.40 7.57 -12.29
N THR A 706 29.26 8.09 -12.74
CA THR A 706 28.04 8.15 -11.94
C THR A 706 27.69 6.74 -11.51
N ALA A 707 27.93 6.43 -10.24
CA ALA A 707 27.49 5.19 -9.63
C ALA A 707 26.02 4.95 -9.99
N PRO A 708 25.63 3.76 -10.45
CA PRO A 708 24.29 3.51 -10.95
C PRO A 708 23.27 3.89 -9.88
N LEU A 709 22.48 4.93 -10.20
CA LEU A 709 21.43 5.44 -9.32
C LEU A 709 20.44 4.31 -9.03
N ILE A 710 20.35 3.90 -7.77
CA ILE A 710 19.45 2.82 -7.35
C ILE A 710 18.02 3.34 -7.45
N ASN A 711 17.34 2.98 -8.53
CA ASN A 711 15.95 3.35 -8.74
C ASN A 711 15.05 2.47 -7.86
N THR A 712 14.54 3.02 -6.75
CA THR A 712 13.67 2.32 -5.80
C THR A 712 12.35 1.86 -6.42
N SER A 713 11.88 2.48 -7.52
CA SER A 713 10.71 1.98 -8.27
C SER A 713 11.00 0.66 -9.01
N ALA A 714 12.26 0.42 -9.40
CA ALA A 714 12.70 -0.85 -9.98
C ALA A 714 12.68 -1.99 -8.95
N GLN A 715 12.94 -1.70 -7.67
CA GLN A 715 12.84 -2.69 -6.59
C GLN A 715 11.39 -3.15 -6.35
N MET A 716 10.40 -2.27 -6.46
CA MET A 716 8.97 -2.65 -6.40
C MET A 716 8.54 -3.53 -7.58
N ALA A 717 9.00 -3.19 -8.79
CA ALA A 717 8.75 -4.01 -9.98
C ALA A 717 9.41 -5.39 -9.84
N PHE A 718 10.63 -5.46 -9.28
CA PHE A 718 11.34 -6.70 -9.01
C PHE A 718 10.58 -7.59 -8.01
N ALA A 719 10.12 -7.05 -6.88
CA ALA A 719 9.34 -7.84 -5.90
C ALA A 719 8.05 -8.43 -6.52
N SER A 720 7.36 -7.63 -7.35
CA SER A 720 6.16 -8.08 -8.07
C SER A 720 6.48 -9.19 -9.08
N LYS A 721 7.64 -9.08 -9.76
CA LYS A 721 8.15 -10.07 -10.69
C LYS A 721 8.53 -11.38 -9.99
N MET A 722 9.17 -11.30 -8.83
CA MET A 722 9.52 -12.48 -8.01
C MET A 722 8.26 -13.19 -7.49
N GLY A 723 7.24 -12.44 -7.06
CA GLY A 723 5.95 -13.01 -6.69
C GLY A 723 5.30 -13.79 -7.84
N MET A 724 5.36 -13.26 -9.07
CA MET A 724 4.88 -13.95 -10.27
C MET A 724 5.68 -15.24 -10.55
N TYR A 725 7.01 -15.21 -10.49
CA TYR A 725 7.83 -16.41 -10.70
C TYR A 725 7.59 -17.49 -9.65
N SER A 726 7.34 -17.09 -8.41
CA SER A 726 6.97 -18.05 -7.37
C SER A 726 5.64 -18.74 -7.68
N GLN A 727 4.66 -18.04 -8.25
CA GLN A 727 3.42 -18.69 -8.70
C GLN A 727 3.65 -19.65 -9.87
N MET A 728 4.58 -19.35 -10.77
CA MET A 728 4.97 -20.30 -11.82
C MET A 728 5.57 -21.59 -11.23
N ALA A 729 6.43 -21.47 -10.21
CA ALA A 729 6.95 -22.64 -9.50
C ALA A 729 5.83 -23.44 -8.81
N ASN A 730 4.86 -22.77 -8.20
CA ASN A 730 3.70 -23.44 -7.59
C ASN A 730 2.86 -24.21 -8.62
N ILE A 731 2.71 -23.68 -9.84
CA ILE A 731 2.03 -24.39 -10.94
C ILE A 731 2.78 -25.68 -11.29
N ILE A 732 4.10 -25.63 -11.41
CA ILE A 732 4.92 -26.82 -11.72
C ILE A 732 4.71 -27.89 -10.65
N ILE A 733 4.75 -27.51 -9.36
CA ILE A 733 4.52 -28.43 -8.25
C ILE A 733 3.09 -28.99 -8.28
N ALA A 734 2.08 -28.14 -8.52
CA ALA A 734 0.69 -28.56 -8.62
C ALA A 734 0.44 -29.54 -9.79
N ILE A 735 1.08 -29.30 -10.95
CA ILE A 735 1.02 -30.21 -12.10
C ILE A 735 1.67 -31.55 -11.76
N ALA A 736 2.89 -31.53 -11.20
CA ALA A 736 3.59 -32.75 -10.81
C ALA A 736 2.72 -33.60 -9.88
N ASP A 737 2.06 -32.99 -8.91
CA ASP A 737 1.21 -33.67 -7.94
C ASP A 737 -0.11 -34.18 -8.53
N VAL A 738 -0.75 -33.44 -9.44
CA VAL A 738 -1.92 -33.95 -10.19
C VAL A 738 -1.55 -35.21 -10.97
N ILE A 739 -0.37 -35.21 -11.62
CA ILE A 739 0.16 -36.37 -12.35
C ILE A 739 0.41 -37.53 -11.37
N THR A 740 1.13 -37.30 -10.26
CA THR A 740 1.41 -38.34 -9.26
C THR A 740 0.16 -38.86 -8.54
N SER A 741 -0.92 -38.08 -8.51
CA SER A 741 -2.20 -38.50 -7.92
C SER A 741 -3.10 -39.26 -8.90
N SER A 742 -2.81 -39.16 -10.20
CA SER A 742 -3.51 -39.87 -11.28
C SER A 742 -2.83 -41.19 -11.66
N LEU A 743 -1.53 -41.28 -11.40
CA LEU A 743 -0.74 -42.51 -11.36
C LEU A 743 -1.02 -43.24 -10.04
#